data_AF-A0A535KMM9-F1
#
_entry.id   AF-A0A535KMM9-F1
#
_cell.length_a   1.000
_cell.length_b   1.000
_cell.length_c   1.000
_cell.angle_alpha   90.00
_cell.angle_beta   90.00
_cell.angle_gamma   90.00
#
_symmetry.space_group_name_H-M   'P 1'
#
loop_
_entity.id
_entity.type
_entity.pdbx_description
1 polymer ?
#
loop_
_entity_poly.entity_id
_entity_poly.type
_entity_poly.pdbx_seq_one_letter_code
_entity_poly.pdbx_strand_id
1 'polypeptide(L)'
;ELFHIRRTNLEMILSDHNAYCQPPCQVDCPTHIDIPGYLELIAKGSMKEAARLVKEVLPFPYILGLTCPAPCQKACRRTLVEEEIAICRMHGYAAEQCLLDPPVPFLKDPPTGKKVAIVGAGPAGLTCAYYLALKGHYCKIYDMQPQAGGMLRYGIPEYRLQKDMMDRELDHVWQLGVDLQCNVKFGRDFTVDDLFAEGFDAVYLAIGCWTSNRLNVPGDDAEGVVNAIAYLREKVEGLPVPVDENKEVVVIGGGFTTFDCTRTSLRLGAKVHTTYYRTRADMSATQEEIEDGEAEGTHLLVNVAQQRILTENGKVTGVEYAKTKPGEPDARGRRRPVPIPGSEFVIKCDTVIPAIGQAAEKSVIDEKSGVNWTKWNTIQTDPHNFMTDRYAVFAGGDAQMGAKTIIECVAQGKLGARSIHAFLNGEDMKEVARRLEIEERKPDLFDIVPYKPVEPKVKMPMLPYEKRKRNFRIIEMGYMQEQAEREAGRCLQCVCPAAGQCDLQKYSIEHGLADNRFHDGEPSDYHDYEVDLSHSFILRDPNKCINCTQCVRVCHDVIGPDCYGMFGKGFDTIVATPFNVSLHDTDCVSCGACVQVCPTGSLMMAERTLHRYAFALDRCIFCGDCVEVCPHGALGETPNFELSFFNRFGPDVTLEKGDLATAPDYLVRQRLPRGKK
;
A
#
# COMPACT_ATOMS: atom_id res chain seq x y z
N GLU A 1 -30.90 -26.36 9.71
CA GLU A 1 -31.36 -25.80 11.00
C GLU A 1 -30.20 -25.27 11.84
N LEU A 2 -29.25 -26.10 12.30
CA LEU A 2 -28.10 -25.68 13.12
C LEU A 2 -27.26 -24.54 12.49
N PHE A 3 -27.02 -24.59 11.17
CA PHE A 3 -26.33 -23.52 10.44
C PHE A 3 -27.04 -22.17 10.59
N HIS A 4 -28.37 -22.13 10.47
CA HIS A 4 -29.14 -20.89 10.60
C HIS A 4 -29.18 -20.38 12.04
N ILE A 5 -29.26 -21.26 13.03
CA ILE A 5 -29.19 -20.87 14.45
C ILE A 5 -27.83 -20.23 14.77
N ARG A 6 -26.73 -20.87 14.34
CA ARG A 6 -25.37 -20.33 14.51
C ARG A 6 -25.22 -18.98 13.82
N ARG A 7 -25.69 -18.89 12.57
CA ARG A 7 -25.69 -17.64 11.80
C ARG A 7 -26.43 -16.52 12.54
N THR A 8 -27.67 -16.74 12.99
CA THR A 8 -28.46 -15.74 13.71
C THR A 8 -27.79 -15.32 15.03
N ASN A 9 -27.23 -16.25 15.79
CA ASN A 9 -26.51 -15.92 17.03
C ASN A 9 -25.25 -15.08 16.76
N LEU A 10 -24.51 -15.40 15.70
CA LEU A 10 -23.35 -14.60 15.28
C LEU A 10 -23.76 -13.21 14.79
N GLU A 11 -24.87 -13.07 14.06
CA GLU A 11 -25.43 -11.78 13.66
C GLU A 11 -25.78 -10.91 14.89
N MET A 12 -26.36 -11.51 15.94
CA MET A 12 -26.63 -10.82 17.21
C MET A 12 -25.34 -10.47 17.98
N ILE A 13 -24.31 -11.32 17.93
CA ILE A 13 -23.01 -11.01 18.55
C ILE A 13 -22.34 -9.84 17.83
N LEU A 14 -22.45 -9.78 16.50
CA LEU A 14 -21.86 -8.74 15.67
C LEU A 14 -22.65 -7.42 15.70
N SER A 15 -23.91 -7.41 16.16
CA SER A 15 -24.72 -6.19 16.10
C SER A 15 -24.19 -5.06 16.97
N ASP A 16 -23.49 -5.40 18.06
CA ASP A 16 -22.91 -4.44 19.02
C ASP A 16 -21.36 -4.48 19.02
N HIS A 17 -20.74 -5.34 18.21
CA HIS A 17 -19.28 -5.46 18.13
C HIS A 17 -18.69 -4.36 17.25
N ASN A 18 -17.99 -3.42 17.87
CA ASN A 18 -17.47 -2.22 17.22
C ASN A 18 -15.93 -2.26 17.15
N ALA A 19 -15.38 -2.95 16.14
CA ALA A 19 -13.92 -3.12 15.98
C ALA A 19 -13.44 -3.11 14.51
N TYR A 20 -12.21 -2.63 14.29
CA TYR A 20 -11.56 -2.61 12.98
C TYR A 20 -11.03 -3.98 12.55
N CYS A 21 -11.81 -4.81 11.85
CA CYS A 21 -11.25 -6.08 11.36
C CYS A 21 -10.14 -5.88 10.31
N GLN A 22 -10.24 -4.84 9.48
CA GLN A 22 -9.24 -4.49 8.47
C GLN A 22 -9.06 -2.97 8.39
N PRO A 23 -7.81 -2.48 8.24
CA PRO A 23 -7.57 -1.05 8.12
C PRO A 23 -7.96 -0.56 6.71
N PRO A 24 -8.75 0.52 6.58
CA PRO A 24 -9.28 0.97 5.29
C PRO A 24 -8.19 1.35 4.30
N CYS A 25 -7.08 1.91 4.78
CA CYS A 25 -5.94 2.23 3.95
C CYS A 25 -5.30 1.00 3.29
N GLN A 26 -5.29 -0.17 3.95
CA GLN A 26 -4.76 -1.43 3.42
C GLN A 26 -5.71 -2.07 2.44
N VAL A 27 -7.02 -2.02 2.71
CA VAL A 27 -8.07 -2.48 1.79
C VAL A 27 -8.04 -1.70 0.48
N ASP A 28 -7.79 -0.39 0.56
CA ASP A 28 -7.73 0.46 -0.63
C ASP A 28 -6.40 0.48 -1.36
N CYS A 29 -5.33 -0.02 -0.74
CA CYS A 29 -4.05 -0.25 -1.40
C CYS A 29 -4.19 -1.46 -2.36
N PRO A 30 -3.96 -1.31 -3.68
CA PRO A 30 -4.09 -2.41 -4.63
C PRO A 30 -3.20 -3.63 -4.35
N THR A 31 -2.13 -3.48 -3.57
CA THR A 31 -1.23 -4.58 -3.19
C THR A 31 -1.50 -5.11 -1.77
N HIS A 32 -2.39 -4.47 -1.00
CA HIS A 32 -2.72 -4.82 0.39
C HIS A 32 -1.52 -4.80 1.37
N ILE A 33 -0.62 -3.81 1.23
CA ILE A 33 0.53 -3.66 2.14
C ILE A 33 0.08 -3.40 3.58
N ASP A 34 0.85 -3.90 4.55
CA ASP A 34 0.57 -3.71 5.98
C ASP A 34 0.95 -2.29 6.44
N ILE A 35 0.04 -1.34 6.16
CA ILE A 35 0.23 0.08 6.46
C ILE A 35 0.39 0.36 7.95
N PRO A 36 -0.51 -0.11 8.84
CA PRO A 36 -0.35 0.15 10.27
C PRO A 36 0.94 -0.43 10.83
N GLY A 37 1.32 -1.64 10.41
CA GLY A 37 2.52 -2.32 10.87
C GLY A 37 3.81 -1.58 10.50
N TYR A 38 3.99 -1.18 9.22
CA TYR A 38 5.22 -0.48 8.87
C TYR A 38 5.27 0.94 9.45
N LEU A 39 4.12 1.62 9.60
CA LEU A 39 4.07 2.94 10.25
C LEU A 39 4.45 2.83 11.73
N GLU A 40 4.03 1.77 12.41
CA GLU A 40 4.45 1.53 13.80
C GLU A 40 5.97 1.31 13.91
N LEU A 41 6.55 0.53 12.99
CA LEU A 41 8.00 0.31 12.92
C LEU A 41 8.75 1.61 12.65
N ILE A 42 8.26 2.46 11.73
CA ILE A 42 8.84 3.79 11.47
C ILE A 42 8.74 4.66 12.72
N ALA A 43 7.60 4.71 13.40
CA ALA A 43 7.41 5.48 14.64
C ALA A 43 8.36 5.02 15.76
N LYS A 44 8.76 3.74 15.77
CA LYS A 44 9.74 3.15 16.68
C LYS A 44 11.20 3.27 16.20
N GLY A 45 11.47 4.02 15.13
CA GLY A 45 12.82 4.22 14.58
C GLY A 45 13.39 3.01 13.81
N SER A 46 12.58 1.98 13.56
CA SER A 46 12.99 0.68 12.99
C SER A 46 12.85 0.64 11.46
N MET A 47 13.56 1.53 10.75
CA MET A 47 13.41 1.72 9.29
C MET A 47 13.70 0.46 8.48
N LYS A 48 14.70 -0.34 8.87
CA LYS A 48 15.06 -1.59 8.19
C LYS A 48 13.95 -2.64 8.30
N GLU A 49 13.34 -2.80 9.47
CA GLU A 49 12.21 -3.71 9.63
C GLU A 49 10.96 -3.18 8.92
N ALA A 50 10.71 -1.87 8.93
CA ALA A 50 9.62 -1.27 8.17
C ALA A 50 9.76 -1.53 6.66
N ALA A 51 10.95 -1.29 6.11
CA ALA A 51 11.24 -1.57 4.70
C ALA A 51 11.15 -3.08 4.39
N ARG A 52 11.58 -3.95 5.31
CA ARG A 52 11.44 -5.41 5.17
C ARG A 52 9.97 -5.82 5.07
N LEU A 53 9.13 -5.35 5.99
CA LEU A 53 7.70 -5.65 6.05
C LEU A 53 6.99 -5.19 4.77
N VAL A 54 7.29 -3.98 4.28
CA VAL A 54 6.72 -3.50 3.01
C VAL A 54 7.15 -4.39 1.84
N LYS A 55 8.43 -4.81 1.80
CA LYS A 55 8.97 -5.66 0.72
C LYS A 55 8.43 -7.07 0.65
N GLU A 56 7.79 -7.57 1.71
CA GLU A 56 7.05 -8.85 1.66
C GLU A 56 5.88 -8.80 0.67
N VAL A 57 5.33 -7.61 0.43
CA VAL A 57 4.10 -7.40 -0.34
C VAL A 57 4.31 -6.47 -1.55
N LEU A 58 5.31 -5.59 -1.48
CA LEU A 58 5.58 -4.57 -2.48
C LEU A 58 7.06 -4.56 -2.86
N PRO A 59 7.44 -4.98 -4.07
CA PRO A 59 8.85 -5.08 -4.46
C PRO A 59 9.59 -3.74 -4.58
N PHE A 60 8.85 -2.65 -4.88
CA PHE A 60 9.41 -1.35 -5.25
C PHE A 60 8.92 -0.19 -4.34
N PRO A 61 9.13 -0.26 -3.01
CA PRO A 61 8.62 0.74 -2.08
C PRO A 61 9.20 2.15 -2.26
N TYR A 62 10.45 2.31 -2.70
CA TYR A 62 11.06 3.62 -2.95
C TYR A 62 10.42 4.28 -4.18
N ILE A 63 10.40 3.59 -5.33
CA ILE A 63 9.76 4.08 -6.56
C ILE A 63 8.32 4.50 -6.29
N LEU A 64 7.54 3.67 -5.60
CA LEU A 64 6.14 3.95 -5.29
C LEU A 64 5.99 5.06 -4.24
N GLY A 65 6.94 5.23 -3.33
CA GLY A 65 6.94 6.34 -2.37
C GLY A 65 7.09 7.72 -3.04
N LEU A 66 7.52 7.74 -4.30
CA LEU A 66 7.63 8.96 -5.11
C LEU A 66 6.50 9.10 -6.14
N THR A 67 5.94 8.00 -6.62
CA THR A 67 5.10 8.01 -7.83
C THR A 67 3.67 7.52 -7.61
N CYS A 68 3.36 6.94 -6.45
CA CYS A 68 2.03 6.41 -6.16
C CYS A 68 1.00 7.54 -5.97
N PRO A 69 -0.21 7.43 -6.56
CA PRO A 69 -1.30 8.38 -6.33
C PRO A 69 -1.96 8.26 -4.94
N ALA A 70 -1.40 7.41 -4.07
CA ALA A 70 -1.77 7.20 -2.68
C ALA A 70 -3.28 6.99 -2.44
N PRO A 71 -3.93 5.99 -3.09
CA PRO A 71 -5.34 5.70 -2.84
C PRO A 71 -5.62 5.41 -1.36
N CYS A 72 -4.68 4.73 -0.69
CA CYS A 72 -4.69 4.43 0.74
C CYS A 72 -4.79 5.68 1.64
N GLN A 73 -4.27 6.83 1.21
CA GLN A 73 -4.36 8.09 1.96
C GLN A 73 -5.77 8.68 1.93
N LYS A 74 -6.51 8.48 0.83
CA LYS A 74 -7.89 8.96 0.69
C LYS A 74 -8.86 8.23 1.62
N ALA A 75 -8.61 6.94 1.86
CA ALA A 75 -9.37 6.11 2.79
C ALA A 75 -8.86 6.18 4.24
N CYS A 76 -7.85 7.01 4.51
CA CYS A 76 -7.27 7.10 5.85
C CYS A 76 -8.25 7.76 6.82
N ARG A 77 -8.69 7.05 7.85
CA ARG A 77 -9.60 7.57 8.89
C ARG A 77 -9.04 8.73 9.71
N ARG A 78 -7.74 9.00 9.62
CA ARG A 78 -7.18 10.21 10.21
C ARG A 78 -7.85 11.47 9.66
N THR A 79 -8.41 11.43 8.44
CA THR A 79 -9.20 12.53 7.86
C THR A 79 -10.48 12.88 8.63
N LEU A 80 -11.01 11.96 9.43
CA LEU A 80 -12.17 12.20 10.30
C LEU A 80 -11.82 13.03 11.54
N VAL A 81 -10.52 13.09 11.87
CA VAL A 81 -9.99 13.86 13.01
C VAL A 81 -9.27 15.12 12.50
N GLU A 82 -8.49 14.99 11.42
CA GLU A 82 -7.60 16.03 10.90
C GLU A 82 -7.10 15.75 9.46
N GLU A 83 -5.81 15.97 9.14
CA GLU A 83 -5.19 15.60 7.86
C GLU A 83 -4.74 14.13 7.85
N GLU A 84 -4.78 13.49 6.68
CA GLU A 84 -4.33 12.11 6.50
C GLU A 84 -2.84 11.90 6.80
N ILE A 85 -2.46 10.65 7.05
CA ILE A 85 -1.06 10.25 7.17
C ILE A 85 -0.40 10.28 5.79
N ALA A 86 0.86 10.71 5.71
CA ALA A 86 1.70 10.63 4.51
C ALA A 86 2.17 9.20 4.20
N ILE A 87 1.24 8.23 4.18
CA ILE A 87 1.43 6.78 4.04
C ILE A 87 2.43 6.43 2.94
N CYS A 88 2.24 7.01 1.74
CA CYS A 88 3.07 6.76 0.57
C CYS A 88 4.52 7.19 0.82
N ARG A 89 4.70 8.40 1.35
CA ARG A 89 6.03 8.93 1.60
C ARG A 89 6.75 8.20 2.74
N MET A 90 6.03 7.64 3.71
CA MET A 90 6.62 6.89 4.83
C MET A 90 7.27 5.59 4.38
N HIS A 91 6.61 4.79 3.53
CA HIS A 91 7.27 3.58 3.00
C HIS A 91 8.41 3.94 2.02
N GLY A 92 8.26 5.04 1.27
CA GLY A 92 9.33 5.59 0.43
C GLY A 92 10.57 5.96 1.24
N TYR A 93 10.38 6.65 2.36
CA TYR A 93 11.44 7.03 3.29
C TYR A 93 12.14 5.80 3.88
N ALA A 94 11.39 4.83 4.41
CA ALA A 94 11.97 3.61 4.97
C ALA A 94 12.80 2.84 3.93
N ALA A 95 12.30 2.75 2.68
CA ALA A 95 13.01 2.13 1.58
C ALA A 95 14.27 2.91 1.15
N GLU A 96 14.20 4.24 1.10
CA GLU A 96 15.34 5.10 0.79
C GLU A 96 16.49 4.92 1.78
N GLN A 97 16.18 4.88 3.09
CA GLN A 97 17.19 4.65 4.14
C GLN A 97 17.92 3.32 3.98
N CYS A 98 17.27 2.35 3.34
CA CYS A 98 17.81 1.02 3.14
C CYS A 98 18.26 0.77 1.69
N LEU A 99 18.25 1.74 0.79
CA LEU A 99 18.46 1.46 -0.65
C LEU A 99 19.85 0.87 -0.94
N LEU A 100 20.85 1.22 -0.12
CA LEU A 100 22.23 0.71 -0.22
C LEU A 100 22.47 -0.61 0.52
N ASP A 101 21.73 -0.85 1.60
CA ASP A 101 21.72 -2.13 2.36
C ASP A 101 20.27 -2.60 2.55
N PRO A 102 19.62 -3.03 1.46
CA PRO A 102 18.20 -3.30 1.48
C PRO A 102 17.91 -4.54 2.32
N PRO A 103 16.96 -4.48 3.26
CA PRO A 103 16.47 -5.68 3.91
C PRO A 103 15.76 -6.50 2.84
N VAL A 104 16.36 -7.61 2.44
CA VAL A 104 15.72 -8.46 1.46
C VAL A 104 15.13 -9.67 2.16
N PRO A 105 13.81 -9.89 2.06
CA PRO A 105 13.25 -11.16 2.44
C PRO A 105 13.59 -12.16 1.32
N PHE A 106 14.75 -12.82 1.40
CA PHE A 106 15.06 -13.95 0.52
C PHE A 106 14.80 -15.28 1.22
N LEU A 107 13.52 -15.59 1.41
CA LEU A 107 13.09 -16.99 1.52
C LEU A 107 12.68 -17.42 0.11
N LYS A 108 13.66 -17.84 -0.68
CA LYS A 108 13.46 -18.41 -2.02
C LYS A 108 13.12 -19.89 -1.87
N ASP A 109 12.02 -20.32 -2.46
CA ASP A 109 11.63 -21.72 -2.52
C ASP A 109 12.64 -22.51 -3.39
N PRO A 110 12.82 -23.83 -3.17
CA PRO A 110 13.72 -24.65 -3.98
C PRO A 110 13.38 -24.58 -5.49
N PRO A 111 14.37 -24.73 -6.38
CA PRO A 111 14.13 -24.70 -7.82
C PRO A 111 13.07 -25.70 -8.26
N THR A 112 12.06 -25.23 -8.98
CA THR A 112 10.95 -26.06 -9.48
C THR A 112 11.29 -26.80 -10.78
N GLY A 113 12.35 -26.36 -11.46
CA GLY A 113 12.71 -26.80 -12.81
C GLY A 113 11.85 -26.19 -13.93
N LYS A 114 10.89 -25.33 -13.58
CA LYS A 114 9.99 -24.66 -14.54
C LYS A 114 10.55 -23.33 -15.01
N LYS A 115 10.24 -22.96 -16.24
CA LYS A 115 10.73 -21.75 -16.92
C LYS A 115 9.58 -20.84 -17.34
N VAL A 116 9.67 -19.55 -17.05
CA VAL A 116 8.68 -18.53 -17.44
C VAL A 116 9.33 -17.42 -18.24
N ALA A 117 8.79 -17.15 -19.43
CA ALA A 117 9.17 -15.98 -20.24
C ALA A 117 8.26 -14.81 -19.90
N ILE A 118 8.85 -13.62 -19.72
CA ILE A 118 8.12 -12.40 -19.39
C ILE A 118 8.43 -11.37 -20.46
N VAL A 119 7.41 -10.84 -21.10
CA VAL A 119 7.55 -9.87 -22.19
C VAL A 119 7.22 -8.48 -21.67
N GLY A 120 8.25 -7.66 -21.47
CA GLY A 120 8.19 -6.30 -20.91
C GLY A 120 8.79 -6.22 -19.51
N ALA A 121 9.81 -5.39 -19.35
CA ALA A 121 10.50 -5.03 -18.11
C ALA A 121 9.92 -3.76 -17.47
N GLY A 122 8.61 -3.55 -17.58
CA GLY A 122 7.87 -2.52 -16.83
C GLY A 122 7.47 -3.01 -15.43
N PRO A 123 6.75 -2.19 -14.65
CA PRO A 123 6.34 -2.53 -13.27
C PRO A 123 5.67 -3.91 -13.14
N ALA A 124 4.73 -4.23 -14.03
CA ALA A 124 4.00 -5.50 -14.00
C ALA A 124 4.91 -6.71 -14.29
N GLY A 125 5.77 -6.63 -15.31
CA GLY A 125 6.69 -7.72 -15.68
C GLY A 125 7.78 -7.93 -14.64
N LEU A 126 8.40 -6.85 -14.14
CA LEU A 126 9.40 -6.91 -13.08
C LEU A 126 8.81 -7.49 -11.78
N THR A 127 7.58 -7.12 -11.42
CA THR A 127 6.90 -7.68 -10.25
C THR A 127 6.56 -9.15 -10.43
N CYS A 128 6.08 -9.54 -11.62
CA CYS A 128 5.79 -10.93 -11.93
C CYS A 128 7.06 -11.80 -11.82
N ALA A 129 8.17 -11.32 -12.39
CA ALA A 129 9.47 -11.98 -12.31
C ALA A 129 9.96 -12.12 -10.86
N TYR A 130 9.86 -11.04 -10.07
CA TYR A 130 10.25 -11.04 -8.66
C TYR A 130 9.54 -12.16 -7.87
N TYR A 131 8.22 -12.24 -7.97
CA TYR A 131 7.44 -13.25 -7.22
C TYR A 131 7.62 -14.67 -7.75
N LEU A 132 7.73 -14.86 -9.06
CA LEU A 132 7.98 -16.18 -9.64
C LEU A 132 9.38 -16.71 -9.28
N ALA A 133 10.39 -15.84 -9.27
CA ALA A 133 11.74 -16.20 -8.88
C ALA A 133 11.83 -16.56 -7.39
N LEU A 134 11.09 -15.85 -6.51
CA LEU A 134 10.93 -16.26 -5.10
C LEU A 134 10.30 -17.64 -4.95
N LYS A 135 9.42 -18.03 -5.88
CA LYS A 135 8.81 -19.37 -5.96
C LYS A 135 9.67 -20.44 -6.61
N GLY A 136 10.96 -20.16 -6.86
CA GLY A 136 11.91 -21.14 -7.38
C GLY A 136 11.83 -21.38 -8.90
N HIS A 137 11.00 -20.62 -9.63
CA HIS A 137 10.93 -20.70 -11.09
C HIS A 137 12.09 -19.95 -11.73
N TYR A 138 12.57 -20.43 -12.87
CA TYR A 138 13.48 -19.66 -13.72
C TYR A 138 12.68 -18.63 -14.52
N CYS A 139 13.11 -17.38 -14.50
CA CYS A 139 12.44 -16.30 -15.22
C CYS A 139 13.42 -15.57 -16.14
N LYS A 140 12.97 -15.30 -17.38
CA LYS A 140 13.68 -14.45 -18.33
C LYS A 140 12.76 -13.36 -18.86
N ILE A 141 13.19 -12.11 -18.72
CA ILE A 141 12.49 -10.93 -19.21
C ILE A 141 13.03 -10.53 -20.58
N TYR A 142 12.15 -10.25 -21.53
CA TYR A 142 12.46 -9.70 -22.85
C TYR A 142 11.88 -8.29 -22.94
N ASP A 143 12.70 -7.28 -23.27
CA ASP A 143 12.24 -5.90 -23.40
C ASP A 143 12.73 -5.25 -24.70
N MET A 144 11.88 -4.41 -25.30
CA MET A 144 12.20 -3.69 -26.54
C MET A 144 13.14 -2.50 -26.32
N GLN A 145 13.20 -1.97 -25.11
CA GLN A 145 13.99 -0.82 -24.73
C GLN A 145 15.42 -1.24 -24.32
N PRO A 146 16.38 -0.30 -24.33
CA PRO A 146 17.75 -0.59 -23.92
C PRO A 146 17.92 -0.97 -22.44
N GLN A 147 17.04 -0.50 -21.56
CA GLN A 147 17.15 -0.69 -20.10
C GLN A 147 15.79 -1.02 -19.47
N ALA A 148 15.80 -1.81 -18.39
CA ALA A 148 14.60 -2.15 -17.64
C ALA A 148 13.97 -0.93 -16.93
N GLY A 149 12.67 -1.03 -16.63
CA GLY A 149 11.89 -0.04 -15.89
C GLY A 149 10.62 0.39 -16.62
N GLY A 150 10.52 0.17 -17.95
CA GLY A 150 9.36 0.57 -18.74
C GLY A 150 9.00 2.05 -18.51
N MET A 151 7.72 2.36 -18.26
CA MET A 151 7.27 3.74 -18.02
C MET A 151 7.91 4.41 -16.79
N LEU A 152 8.42 3.64 -15.81
CA LEU A 152 9.18 4.21 -14.69
C LEU A 152 10.44 4.93 -15.18
N ARG A 153 11.12 4.33 -16.16
CA ARG A 153 12.31 4.91 -16.78
C ARG A 153 11.92 5.95 -17.82
N TYR A 154 11.11 5.54 -18.78
CA TYR A 154 10.94 6.27 -20.03
C TYR A 154 9.78 7.27 -20.02
N GLY A 155 8.86 7.17 -19.05
CA GLY A 155 7.71 8.07 -18.93
C GLY A 155 7.89 9.11 -17.82
N ILE A 156 8.38 8.69 -16.66
CA ILE A 156 8.48 9.56 -15.47
C ILE A 156 9.76 10.42 -15.55
N PRO A 157 9.69 11.75 -15.43
CA PRO A 157 10.88 12.60 -15.49
C PRO A 157 11.85 12.43 -14.31
N GLU A 158 13.12 12.78 -14.53
CA GLU A 158 14.21 12.70 -13.53
C GLU A 158 13.92 13.46 -12.22
N TYR A 159 13.16 14.56 -12.31
CA TYR A 159 12.83 15.39 -11.15
C TYR A 159 11.78 14.78 -10.22
N ARG A 160 11.11 13.69 -10.64
CA ARG A 160 10.16 12.90 -9.81
C ARG A 160 10.73 11.55 -9.42
N LEU A 161 11.51 10.92 -10.32
CA LEU A 161 12.10 9.61 -10.08
C LEU A 161 13.49 9.53 -10.73
N GLN A 162 14.53 9.61 -9.90
CA GLN A 162 15.92 9.51 -10.32
C GLN A 162 16.25 8.09 -10.79
N LYS A 163 16.85 7.96 -11.98
CA LYS A 163 17.02 6.64 -12.62
C LYS A 163 18.08 5.78 -11.94
N ASP A 164 19.12 6.39 -11.40
CA ASP A 164 20.16 5.71 -10.63
C ASP A 164 19.62 5.07 -9.34
N MET A 165 18.73 5.78 -8.64
CA MET A 165 18.07 5.27 -7.43
C MET A 165 17.03 4.19 -7.77
N MET A 166 16.30 4.38 -8.87
CA MET A 166 15.41 3.35 -9.41
C MET A 166 16.18 2.06 -9.75
N ASP A 167 17.33 2.17 -10.42
CA ASP A 167 18.18 1.04 -10.77
C ASP A 167 18.63 0.24 -9.54
N ARG A 168 19.04 0.93 -8.46
CA ARG A 168 19.37 0.28 -7.18
C ARG A 168 18.20 -0.49 -6.58
N GLU A 169 16.97 0.00 -6.73
CA GLU A 169 15.81 -0.74 -6.25
C GLU A 169 15.50 -1.97 -7.11
N LEU A 170 15.70 -1.87 -8.42
CA LEU A 170 15.48 -2.96 -9.37
C LEU A 170 16.51 -4.10 -9.22
N ASP A 171 17.70 -3.82 -8.66
CA ASP A 171 18.77 -4.82 -8.49
C ASP A 171 18.33 -6.09 -7.74
N HIS A 172 17.32 -6.01 -6.87
CA HIS A 172 16.77 -7.18 -6.19
C HIS A 172 16.20 -8.23 -7.15
N VAL A 173 15.63 -7.80 -8.27
CA VAL A 173 15.10 -8.70 -9.29
C VAL A 173 16.25 -9.52 -9.90
N TRP A 174 17.39 -8.89 -10.14
CA TRP A 174 18.58 -9.54 -10.69
C TRP A 174 19.26 -10.44 -9.65
N GLN A 175 19.31 -10.02 -8.39
CA GLN A 175 19.83 -10.84 -7.28
C GLN A 175 19.06 -12.15 -7.09
N LEU A 176 17.78 -12.22 -7.49
CA LEU A 176 16.97 -13.45 -7.48
C LEU A 176 17.34 -14.45 -8.59
N GLY A 177 18.20 -14.06 -9.54
CA GLY A 177 18.61 -14.85 -10.70
C GLY A 177 17.64 -14.73 -11.88
N VAL A 178 16.93 -13.60 -12.00
CA VAL A 178 16.11 -13.30 -13.19
C VAL A 178 17.01 -12.80 -14.31
N ASP A 179 16.88 -13.40 -15.50
CA ASP A 179 17.61 -12.96 -16.68
C ASP A 179 16.87 -11.84 -17.42
N LEU A 180 17.62 -10.96 -18.09
CA LEU A 180 17.09 -9.85 -18.88
C LEU A 180 17.73 -9.82 -20.27
N GLN A 181 16.90 -9.72 -21.30
CA GLN A 181 17.29 -9.47 -22.68
C GLN A 181 16.61 -8.20 -23.20
N CYS A 182 17.38 -7.13 -23.33
CA CYS A 182 16.93 -5.84 -23.85
C CYS A 182 17.04 -5.77 -25.39
N ASN A 183 16.53 -4.67 -25.97
CA ASN A 183 16.58 -4.35 -27.40
C ASN A 183 15.94 -5.41 -28.32
N VAL A 184 14.95 -6.16 -27.82
CA VAL A 184 14.20 -7.15 -28.60
C VAL A 184 12.71 -6.87 -28.52
N LYS A 185 12.08 -6.66 -29.68
CA LYS A 185 10.68 -6.27 -29.80
C LYS A 185 9.80 -7.49 -30.11
N PHE A 186 8.88 -7.78 -29.19
CA PHE A 186 7.83 -8.77 -29.40
C PHE A 186 6.97 -8.44 -30.62
N GLY A 187 6.66 -9.46 -31.42
CA GLY A 187 5.93 -9.34 -32.70
C GLY A 187 6.81 -8.90 -33.89
N ARG A 188 8.06 -8.49 -33.66
CA ARG A 188 9.06 -8.21 -34.71
C ARG A 188 10.20 -9.23 -34.71
N ASP A 189 10.83 -9.39 -33.55
CA ASP A 189 12.05 -10.20 -33.40
C ASP A 189 11.75 -11.62 -32.88
N PHE A 190 10.64 -11.78 -32.15
CA PHE A 190 10.18 -13.07 -31.63
C PHE A 190 8.67 -13.04 -31.39
N THR A 191 8.07 -14.22 -31.32
CA THR A 191 6.64 -14.47 -31.10
C THR A 191 6.43 -15.34 -29.87
N VAL A 192 5.16 -15.59 -29.51
CA VAL A 192 4.82 -16.51 -28.42
C VAL A 192 5.26 -17.94 -28.74
N ASP A 193 5.17 -18.35 -30.02
CA ASP A 193 5.59 -19.68 -30.46
C ASP A 193 7.10 -19.90 -30.29
N ASP A 194 7.89 -18.87 -30.57
CA ASP A 194 9.35 -18.91 -30.39
C ASP A 194 9.72 -19.13 -28.92
N LEU A 195 9.01 -18.47 -27.99
CA LEU A 195 9.22 -18.66 -26.55
C LEU A 195 8.90 -20.11 -26.12
N PHE A 196 7.80 -20.70 -26.60
CA PHE A 196 7.54 -22.10 -26.32
C PHE A 196 8.58 -23.03 -26.97
N ALA A 197 9.09 -22.70 -28.17
CA ALA A 197 10.15 -23.45 -28.82
C ALA A 197 11.51 -23.36 -28.09
N GLU A 198 11.78 -22.25 -27.38
CA GLU A 198 12.92 -22.09 -26.45
C GLU A 198 12.77 -22.94 -25.16
N GLY A 199 11.59 -23.54 -24.95
CA GLY A 199 11.32 -24.44 -23.82
C GLY A 199 10.78 -23.76 -22.57
N PHE A 200 10.14 -22.60 -22.70
CA PHE A 200 9.39 -21.98 -21.60
C PHE A 200 8.08 -22.74 -21.34
N ASP A 201 7.74 -22.97 -20.07
CA ASP A 201 6.49 -23.63 -19.66
C ASP A 201 5.30 -22.67 -19.64
N ALA A 202 5.55 -21.36 -19.45
CA ALA A 202 4.53 -20.31 -19.46
C ALA A 202 5.09 -18.97 -19.95
N VAL A 203 4.19 -18.11 -20.43
CA VAL A 203 4.51 -16.75 -20.92
C VAL A 203 3.64 -15.71 -20.21
N TYR A 204 4.24 -14.61 -19.76
CA TYR A 204 3.52 -13.44 -19.22
C TYR A 204 3.72 -12.21 -20.09
N LEU A 205 2.65 -11.70 -20.69
CA LEU A 205 2.64 -10.51 -21.54
C LEU A 205 2.40 -9.25 -20.71
N ALA A 206 3.45 -8.47 -20.51
CA ALA A 206 3.47 -7.20 -19.77
C ALA A 206 3.93 -6.04 -20.66
N ILE A 207 3.46 -6.01 -21.91
CA ILE A 207 3.95 -5.12 -22.98
C ILE A 207 3.63 -3.63 -22.78
N GLY A 208 2.71 -3.29 -21.87
CA GLY A 208 2.32 -1.92 -21.55
C GLY A 208 1.57 -1.17 -22.67
N CYS A 209 1.38 0.13 -22.48
CA CYS A 209 0.70 1.03 -23.42
C CYS A 209 1.66 2.10 -23.97
N TRP A 210 2.40 1.79 -25.04
CA TRP A 210 3.43 2.70 -25.58
C TRP A 210 2.94 3.68 -26.65
N THR A 211 1.68 3.59 -27.08
CA THR A 211 1.11 4.45 -28.12
C THR A 211 0.25 5.55 -27.50
N SER A 212 0.48 6.83 -27.83
CA SER A 212 -0.40 7.92 -27.42
C SER A 212 -1.66 7.97 -28.27
N ASN A 213 -2.80 8.28 -27.67
CA ASN A 213 -4.07 8.45 -28.37
C ASN A 213 -4.05 9.71 -29.24
N ARG A 214 -4.63 9.61 -30.44
CA ARG A 214 -4.84 10.74 -31.36
C ARG A 214 -6.02 11.61 -30.93
N LEU A 215 -5.93 12.93 -31.18
CA LEU A 215 -7.02 13.87 -30.90
C LEU A 215 -8.21 13.63 -31.85
N ASN A 216 -7.93 13.14 -33.06
CA ASN A 216 -8.92 12.94 -34.14
C ASN A 216 -9.67 14.22 -34.50
N VAL A 217 -8.94 15.34 -34.55
CA VAL A 217 -9.44 16.63 -35.05
C VAL A 217 -8.69 17.00 -36.33
N PRO A 218 -9.24 17.91 -37.17
CA PRO A 218 -8.51 18.40 -38.34
C PRO A 218 -7.14 18.98 -37.94
N GLY A 219 -6.07 18.57 -38.65
CA GLY A 219 -4.69 19.00 -38.41
C GLY A 219 -3.89 18.23 -37.36
N ASP A 220 -4.44 17.14 -36.80
CA ASP A 220 -3.78 16.26 -35.80
C ASP A 220 -2.51 15.55 -36.31
N ASP A 221 -2.27 15.54 -37.62
CA ASP A 221 -1.10 14.96 -38.29
C ASP A 221 -0.04 15.99 -38.71
N ALA A 222 -0.21 17.26 -38.33
CA ALA A 222 0.69 18.35 -38.71
C ALA A 222 2.08 18.26 -38.07
N GLU A 223 3.08 18.86 -38.72
CA GLU A 223 4.42 19.03 -38.16
C GLU A 223 4.34 19.98 -36.94
N GLY A 224 4.77 19.50 -35.77
CA GLY A 224 4.62 20.20 -34.49
C GLY A 224 3.59 19.55 -33.55
N VAL A 225 2.83 18.56 -34.02
CA VAL A 225 2.08 17.65 -33.14
C VAL A 225 3.00 16.53 -32.67
N VAL A 226 3.24 16.46 -31.37
CA VAL A 226 4.26 15.60 -30.76
C VAL A 226 3.61 14.52 -29.92
N ASN A 227 4.04 13.27 -30.10
CA ASN A 227 3.59 12.16 -29.26
C ASN A 227 4.15 12.31 -27.84
N ALA A 228 3.27 12.43 -26.84
CA ALA A 228 3.65 12.67 -25.45
C ALA A 228 4.63 11.63 -24.88
N ILE A 229 4.46 10.35 -25.21
CA ILE A 229 5.31 9.26 -24.70
C ILE A 229 6.67 9.28 -25.36
N ALA A 230 6.71 9.48 -26.69
CA ALA A 230 7.97 9.65 -27.40
C ALA A 230 8.75 10.87 -26.88
N TYR A 231 8.07 11.99 -26.65
CA TYR A 231 8.67 13.21 -26.11
C TYR A 231 9.34 13.00 -24.75
N LEU A 232 8.63 12.40 -23.79
CA LEU A 232 9.18 12.13 -22.46
C LEU A 232 10.34 11.12 -22.53
N ARG A 233 10.20 10.07 -23.33
CA ARG A 233 11.25 9.07 -23.55
C ARG A 233 12.51 9.70 -24.12
N GLU A 234 12.38 10.41 -25.23
CA GLU A 234 13.49 11.09 -25.91
C GLU A 234 14.19 12.07 -24.96
N LYS A 235 13.42 12.79 -24.13
CA LYS A 235 13.99 13.70 -23.14
C LYS A 235 14.84 12.98 -22.09
N VAL A 236 14.36 11.83 -21.58
CA VAL A 236 15.07 11.00 -20.60
C VAL A 236 16.33 10.39 -21.22
N GLU A 237 16.25 9.93 -22.46
CA GLU A 237 17.39 9.36 -23.21
C GLU A 237 18.44 10.40 -23.61
N GLY A 238 18.17 11.69 -23.37
CA GLY A 238 19.06 12.78 -23.75
C GLY A 238 19.04 13.08 -25.25
N LEU A 239 18.02 12.60 -25.97
CA LEU A 239 17.82 12.89 -27.38
C LEU A 239 17.27 14.31 -27.59
N PRO A 240 17.48 14.92 -28.77
CA PRO A 240 16.87 16.19 -29.12
C PRO A 240 15.35 16.10 -29.10
N VAL A 241 14.68 17.07 -28.47
CA VAL A 241 13.22 17.18 -28.41
C VAL A 241 12.76 18.48 -29.06
N PRO A 242 11.55 18.55 -29.65
CA PRO A 242 11.07 19.71 -30.42
C PRO A 242 10.60 20.90 -29.56
N VAL A 243 11.05 20.97 -28.30
CA VAL A 243 10.64 21.99 -27.32
C VAL A 243 11.89 22.68 -26.75
N ASP A 244 11.90 24.00 -26.82
CA ASP A 244 12.95 24.86 -26.25
C ASP A 244 12.37 26.21 -25.80
N GLU A 245 13.24 27.11 -25.36
CA GLU A 245 12.89 28.43 -24.83
C GLU A 245 12.24 29.41 -25.81
N ASN A 246 12.32 29.14 -27.11
CA ASN A 246 11.70 29.95 -28.14
C ASN A 246 10.31 29.41 -28.56
N LYS A 247 9.83 28.35 -27.91
CA LYS A 247 8.57 27.69 -28.26
C LYS A 247 7.43 28.06 -27.34
N GLU A 248 6.24 28.23 -27.93
CA GLU A 248 4.96 28.23 -27.23
C GLU A 248 4.29 26.86 -27.41
N VAL A 249 4.05 26.15 -26.30
CA VAL A 249 3.62 24.75 -26.27
C VAL A 249 2.22 24.66 -25.68
N VAL A 250 1.36 23.87 -26.32
CA VAL A 250 0.03 23.50 -25.81
C VAL A 250 0.03 22.01 -25.45
N VAL A 251 -0.18 21.70 -24.18
CA VAL A 251 -0.32 20.32 -23.69
C VAL A 251 -1.79 20.05 -23.42
N ILE A 252 -2.35 19.02 -24.08
CA ILE A 252 -3.79 18.72 -24.03
C ILE A 252 -4.01 17.49 -23.15
N GLY A 253 -4.70 17.65 -22.02
CA GLY A 253 -5.02 16.54 -21.11
C GLY A 253 -5.20 16.99 -19.65
N GLY A 254 -5.34 16.02 -18.75
CA GLY A 254 -5.51 16.25 -17.31
C GLY A 254 -5.05 15.07 -16.46
N GLY A 255 -4.07 14.31 -16.94
CA GLY A 255 -3.48 13.16 -16.24
C GLY A 255 -2.01 13.37 -15.91
N PHE A 256 -1.37 12.35 -15.32
CA PHE A 256 0.05 12.41 -14.94
C PHE A 256 0.94 12.75 -16.13
N THR A 257 0.76 12.08 -17.28
CA THR A 257 1.50 12.39 -18.52
C THR A 257 1.33 13.84 -18.96
N THR A 258 0.16 14.44 -18.74
CA THR A 258 -0.07 15.86 -19.07
C THR A 258 0.87 16.74 -18.25
N PHE A 259 0.90 16.58 -16.94
CA PHE A 259 1.73 17.41 -16.08
C PHE A 259 3.22 17.09 -16.22
N ASP A 260 3.59 15.83 -16.47
CA ASP A 260 4.98 15.48 -16.80
C ASP A 260 5.45 16.19 -18.08
N CYS A 261 4.63 16.22 -19.14
CA CYS A 261 4.91 16.97 -20.36
C CYS A 261 4.96 18.48 -20.10
N THR A 262 3.97 19.04 -19.39
CA THR A 262 3.89 20.47 -19.07
C THR A 262 5.13 20.94 -18.33
N ARG A 263 5.46 20.25 -17.23
CA ARG A 263 6.56 20.59 -16.32
C ARG A 263 7.93 20.35 -16.95
N THR A 264 8.05 19.35 -17.82
CA THR A 264 9.25 19.14 -18.65
C THR A 264 9.44 20.29 -19.64
N SER A 265 8.39 20.69 -20.35
CA SER A 265 8.43 21.82 -21.29
C SER A 265 8.76 23.15 -20.61
N LEU A 266 8.19 23.42 -19.42
CA LEU A 266 8.53 24.59 -18.61
C LEU A 266 10.02 24.59 -18.19
N ARG A 267 10.56 23.44 -17.80
CA ARG A 267 11.99 23.30 -17.45
C ARG A 267 12.91 23.50 -18.65
N LEU A 268 12.46 23.17 -19.86
CA LEU A 268 13.19 23.49 -21.10
C LEU A 268 13.13 24.98 -21.46
N GLY A 269 12.30 25.76 -20.75
CA GLY A 269 12.18 27.21 -20.92
C GLY A 269 11.02 27.66 -21.80
N ALA A 270 10.21 26.72 -22.30
CA ALA A 270 9.08 27.03 -23.17
C ALA A 270 7.97 27.76 -22.42
N LYS A 271 7.17 28.54 -23.16
CA LYS A 271 5.90 29.07 -22.66
C LYS A 271 4.83 27.99 -22.81
N VAL A 272 4.17 27.59 -21.73
CA VAL A 272 3.28 26.42 -21.75
C VAL A 272 1.84 26.77 -21.37
N HIS A 273 0.90 26.33 -22.20
CA HIS A 273 -0.52 26.28 -21.88
C HIS A 273 -0.93 24.83 -21.67
N THR A 274 -1.58 24.54 -20.55
CA THR A 274 -2.16 23.23 -20.29
C THR A 274 -3.67 23.36 -20.45
N THR A 275 -4.28 22.54 -21.29
CA THR A 275 -5.70 22.65 -21.61
C THR A 275 -6.44 21.37 -21.28
N TYR A 276 -7.62 21.50 -20.68
CA TYR A 276 -8.47 20.38 -20.30
C TYR A 276 -9.94 20.64 -20.61
N TYR A 277 -10.61 19.60 -21.13
CA TYR A 277 -11.98 19.68 -21.64
C TYR A 277 -13.06 19.55 -20.57
N ARG A 278 -12.71 19.33 -19.29
CA ARG A 278 -13.64 19.33 -18.16
C ARG A 278 -13.16 20.27 -17.06
N THR A 279 -13.76 20.16 -15.88
CA THR A 279 -13.40 20.95 -14.71
C THR A 279 -12.09 20.46 -14.10
N ARG A 280 -11.48 21.27 -13.24
CA ARG A 280 -10.29 20.88 -12.47
C ARG A 280 -10.53 19.61 -11.63
N ALA A 281 -11.71 19.49 -11.03
CA ALA A 281 -12.07 18.34 -10.18
C ALA A 281 -12.18 17.01 -10.95
N ASP A 282 -12.36 17.06 -12.28
CA ASP A 282 -12.42 15.88 -13.14
C ASP A 282 -11.04 15.37 -13.58
N MET A 283 -9.95 16.11 -13.28
CA MET A 283 -8.60 15.70 -13.63
C MET A 283 -8.19 14.43 -12.89
N SER A 284 -7.41 13.59 -13.58
CA SER A 284 -6.89 12.34 -13.03
C SER A 284 -5.53 12.48 -12.35
N ALA A 285 -4.80 13.57 -12.63
CA ALA A 285 -3.59 13.91 -11.89
C ALA A 285 -3.93 14.26 -10.43
N THR A 286 -2.97 14.07 -9.52
CA THR A 286 -3.14 14.51 -8.13
C THR A 286 -3.17 16.04 -8.05
N GLN A 287 -3.83 16.56 -7.01
CA GLN A 287 -3.88 18.01 -6.79
C GLN A 287 -2.48 18.63 -6.67
N GLU A 288 -1.54 17.94 -6.02
CA GLU A 288 -0.13 18.36 -5.91
C GLU A 288 0.54 18.55 -7.27
N GLU A 289 0.33 17.64 -8.23
CA GLU A 289 0.91 17.76 -9.59
C GLU A 289 0.33 18.94 -10.37
N ILE A 290 -0.97 19.23 -10.17
CA ILE A 290 -1.64 20.36 -10.80
C ILE A 290 -1.08 21.68 -10.25
N GLU A 291 -0.98 21.78 -8.92
CA GLU A 291 -0.44 22.94 -8.21
C GLU A 291 1.03 23.19 -8.56
N ASP A 292 1.83 22.12 -8.65
CA ASP A 292 3.22 22.19 -9.09
C ASP A 292 3.34 22.76 -10.51
N GLY A 293 2.48 22.32 -11.45
CA GLY A 293 2.47 22.82 -12.82
C GLY A 293 2.13 24.32 -12.90
N GLU A 294 1.13 24.76 -12.14
CA GLU A 294 0.73 26.18 -12.06
C GLU A 294 1.81 27.04 -11.42
N ALA A 295 2.39 26.59 -10.30
CA ALA A 295 3.43 27.30 -9.60
C ALA A 295 4.75 27.38 -10.40
N GLU A 296 5.02 26.41 -11.26
CA GLU A 296 6.14 26.45 -12.22
C GLU A 296 5.86 27.32 -13.45
N GLY A 297 4.60 27.71 -13.68
CA GLY A 297 4.22 28.76 -14.63
C GLY A 297 3.34 28.34 -15.81
N THR A 298 2.70 27.17 -15.79
CA THR A 298 1.73 26.84 -16.85
C THR A 298 0.49 27.71 -16.74
N HIS A 299 -0.05 28.14 -17.89
CA HIS A 299 -1.40 28.68 -17.94
C HIS A 299 -2.40 27.53 -18.08
N LEU A 300 -3.13 27.21 -17.00
CA LEU A 300 -4.10 26.12 -16.99
C LEU A 300 -5.49 26.62 -17.45
N LEU A 301 -5.96 26.13 -18.61
CA LEU A 301 -7.31 26.39 -19.10
C LEU A 301 -8.17 25.14 -18.98
N VAL A 302 -9.23 25.24 -18.19
CA VAL A 302 -10.23 24.18 -18.01
C VAL A 302 -11.51 24.50 -18.77
N ASN A 303 -12.35 23.49 -18.98
CA ASN A 303 -13.61 23.61 -19.73
C ASN A 303 -13.39 24.11 -21.18
N VAL A 304 -12.35 23.62 -21.84
CA VAL A 304 -12.03 23.97 -23.23
C VAL A 304 -11.74 22.72 -24.04
N ALA A 305 -12.41 22.55 -25.17
CA ALA A 305 -12.22 21.40 -26.06
C ALA A 305 -11.70 21.87 -27.42
N GLN A 306 -10.61 21.25 -27.87
CA GLN A 306 -9.99 21.50 -29.15
C GLN A 306 -10.96 21.14 -30.29
N GLN A 307 -11.09 22.04 -31.26
CA GLN A 307 -11.94 21.88 -32.45
C GLN A 307 -11.10 21.50 -33.67
N ARG A 308 -9.94 22.13 -33.84
CA ARG A 308 -8.93 21.83 -34.87
C ARG A 308 -7.57 22.42 -34.51
N ILE A 309 -6.53 21.86 -35.13
CA ILE A 309 -5.18 22.42 -35.10
C ILE A 309 -5.01 23.31 -36.33
N LEU A 310 -4.59 24.55 -36.10
CA LEU A 310 -4.32 25.52 -37.16
C LEU A 310 -2.91 25.31 -37.70
N THR A 311 -2.78 25.34 -39.02
CA THR A 311 -1.51 25.09 -39.70
C THR A 311 -1.21 26.12 -40.78
N GLU A 312 0.06 26.44 -40.97
CA GLU A 312 0.60 27.15 -42.14
C GLU A 312 1.74 26.33 -42.73
N ASN A 313 1.69 26.06 -44.04
CA ASN A 313 2.67 25.20 -44.73
C ASN A 313 2.87 23.81 -44.09
N GLY A 314 1.80 23.24 -43.50
CA GLY A 314 1.84 21.95 -42.81
C GLY A 314 2.42 21.98 -41.39
N LYS A 315 2.81 23.16 -40.87
CA LYS A 315 3.33 23.34 -39.51
C LYS A 315 2.28 23.97 -38.60
N VAL A 316 2.26 23.55 -37.33
CA VAL A 316 1.36 24.10 -36.30
C VAL A 316 1.61 25.60 -36.09
N THR A 317 0.52 26.38 -36.04
CA THR A 317 0.53 27.81 -35.67
C THR A 317 -0.40 28.15 -34.51
N GLY A 318 -1.26 27.22 -34.11
CA GLY A 318 -2.16 27.37 -32.98
C GLY A 318 -3.19 26.24 -32.88
N VAL A 319 -4.01 26.29 -31.84
CA VAL A 319 -5.15 25.39 -31.66
C VAL A 319 -6.40 26.22 -31.43
N GLU A 320 -7.46 25.90 -32.18
CA GLU A 320 -8.78 26.48 -31.98
C GLU A 320 -9.56 25.66 -30.94
N TYR A 321 -10.10 26.34 -29.95
CA TYR A 321 -10.86 25.76 -28.85
C TYR A 321 -12.28 26.32 -28.84
N ALA A 322 -13.23 25.53 -28.34
CA ALA A 322 -14.53 26.00 -27.89
C ALA A 322 -14.64 25.80 -26.38
N LYS A 323 -15.34 26.70 -25.68
CA LYS A 323 -15.68 26.49 -24.25
C LYS A 323 -16.65 25.32 -24.15
N THR A 324 -16.56 24.57 -23.05
CA THR A 324 -17.44 23.44 -22.77
C THR A 324 -18.28 23.69 -21.53
N LYS A 325 -19.48 23.13 -21.49
CA LYS A 325 -20.30 23.00 -20.27
C LYS A 325 -20.50 21.53 -19.90
N PRO A 326 -20.74 21.21 -18.61
CA PRO A 326 -21.10 19.85 -18.21
C PRO A 326 -22.46 19.48 -18.80
N GLY A 327 -22.50 18.38 -19.55
CA GLY A 327 -23.73 17.71 -19.98
C GLY A 327 -24.20 16.65 -18.98
N GLU A 328 -24.93 15.66 -19.47
CA GLU A 328 -25.40 14.54 -18.63
C GLU A 328 -24.24 13.70 -18.06
N PRO A 329 -24.37 13.19 -16.83
CA PRO A 329 -23.44 12.24 -16.25
C PRO A 329 -23.44 10.92 -17.03
N ASP A 330 -22.27 10.33 -17.21
CA ASP A 330 -22.12 8.97 -17.69
C ASP A 330 -22.40 7.94 -16.57
N ALA A 331 -22.32 6.65 -16.89
CA ALA A 331 -22.54 5.55 -15.94
C ALA A 331 -21.57 5.55 -14.73
N ARG A 332 -20.48 6.33 -14.79
CA ARG A 332 -19.52 6.51 -13.68
C ARG A 332 -19.72 7.86 -12.97
N GLY A 333 -20.85 8.52 -13.22
CA GLY A 333 -21.19 9.83 -12.65
C GLY A 333 -20.47 11.01 -13.30
N ARG A 334 -19.59 10.80 -14.29
CA ARG A 334 -18.80 11.89 -14.88
C ARG A 334 -19.57 12.57 -16.00
N ARG A 335 -19.72 13.89 -15.92
CA ARG A 335 -20.46 14.65 -16.93
C ARG A 335 -19.70 14.75 -18.24
N ARG A 336 -20.40 14.50 -19.35
CA ARG A 336 -19.80 14.66 -20.69
C ARG A 336 -19.58 16.14 -21.00
N PRO A 337 -18.43 16.54 -21.55
CA PRO A 337 -18.22 17.91 -21.99
C PRO A 337 -19.09 18.19 -23.23
N VAL A 338 -19.82 19.30 -23.24
CA VAL A 338 -20.60 19.75 -24.40
C VAL A 338 -20.05 21.10 -24.86
N PRO A 339 -19.49 21.20 -26.09
CA PRO A 339 -19.04 22.48 -26.64
C PRO A 339 -20.18 23.51 -26.70
N ILE A 340 -19.86 24.76 -26.41
CA ILE A 340 -20.77 25.90 -26.49
C ILE A 340 -20.55 26.58 -27.85
N PRO A 341 -21.52 26.54 -28.77
CA PRO A 341 -21.38 27.19 -30.07
C PRO A 341 -21.17 28.72 -29.93
N GLY A 342 -20.31 29.31 -30.75
CA GLY A 342 -20.04 30.75 -30.73
C GLY A 342 -19.06 31.19 -29.63
N SER A 343 -18.42 30.23 -28.95
CA SER A 343 -17.43 30.48 -27.89
C SER A 343 -15.99 30.20 -28.34
N GLU A 344 -15.76 30.13 -29.64
CA GLU A 344 -14.51 29.72 -30.25
C GLU A 344 -13.41 30.78 -30.05
N PHE A 345 -12.20 30.32 -29.74
CA PHE A 345 -11.02 31.17 -29.59
C PHE A 345 -9.75 30.38 -29.94
N VAL A 346 -8.66 31.09 -30.21
CA VAL A 346 -7.39 30.49 -30.64
C VAL A 346 -6.32 30.71 -29.59
N ILE A 347 -5.60 29.64 -29.24
CA ILE A 347 -4.32 29.71 -28.53
C ILE A 347 -3.22 29.53 -29.56
N LYS A 348 -2.37 30.54 -29.73
CA LYS A 348 -1.19 30.46 -30.61
C LYS A 348 -0.15 29.55 -29.98
N CYS A 349 0.46 28.68 -30.78
CA CYS A 349 1.51 27.78 -30.34
C CYS A 349 2.28 27.21 -31.53
N ASP A 350 3.51 26.79 -31.29
CA ASP A 350 4.38 26.11 -32.26
C ASP A 350 4.35 24.60 -32.11
N THR A 351 3.90 24.11 -30.95
CA THR A 351 3.96 22.68 -30.61
C THR A 351 2.72 22.28 -29.81
N VAL A 352 2.12 21.16 -30.19
CA VAL A 352 0.97 20.56 -29.52
C VAL A 352 1.36 19.17 -29.02
N ILE A 353 1.11 18.89 -27.74
CA ILE A 353 1.40 17.60 -27.12
C ILE A 353 0.08 16.99 -26.62
N PRO A 354 -0.54 16.08 -27.40
CA PRO A 354 -1.71 15.33 -26.96
C PRO A 354 -1.32 14.31 -25.88
N ALA A 355 -1.78 14.54 -24.65
CA ALA A 355 -1.60 13.66 -23.49
C ALA A 355 -2.96 13.14 -22.99
N ILE A 356 -3.75 12.57 -23.91
CA ILE A 356 -5.15 12.16 -23.72
C ILE A 356 -5.33 10.64 -23.57
N GLY A 357 -4.31 9.97 -23.04
CA GLY A 357 -4.31 8.52 -22.80
C GLY A 357 -3.39 7.75 -23.74
N GLN A 358 -3.21 6.48 -23.41
CA GLN A 358 -2.27 5.58 -24.09
C GLN A 358 -2.96 4.25 -24.41
N ALA A 359 -2.42 3.53 -25.39
CA ALA A 359 -2.90 2.24 -25.84
C ALA A 359 -1.75 1.26 -26.12
N ALA A 360 -2.05 -0.03 -26.03
CA ALA A 360 -1.15 -1.09 -26.44
C ALA A 360 -1.01 -1.12 -27.98
N GLU A 361 0.18 -1.50 -28.46
CA GLU A 361 0.45 -1.62 -29.89
C GLU A 361 -0.13 -2.94 -30.42
N LYS A 362 -1.24 -2.89 -31.15
CA LYS A 362 -1.93 -4.10 -31.62
C LYS A 362 -1.13 -4.99 -32.58
N SER A 363 -0.25 -4.38 -33.38
CA SER A 363 0.54 -5.09 -34.40
C SER A 363 1.49 -6.14 -33.82
N VAL A 364 1.73 -6.15 -32.50
CA VAL A 364 2.62 -7.12 -31.85
C VAL A 364 1.95 -8.47 -31.58
N ILE A 365 0.63 -8.56 -31.70
CA ILE A 365 -0.16 -9.79 -31.49
C ILE A 365 -1.03 -10.01 -32.74
N ASP A 366 -0.74 -11.06 -33.50
CA ASP A 366 -1.51 -11.46 -34.68
C ASP A 366 -2.48 -12.62 -34.37
N GLU A 367 -3.30 -13.01 -35.35
CA GLU A 367 -4.26 -14.13 -35.18
C GLU A 367 -3.58 -15.47 -34.87
N LYS A 368 -2.33 -15.66 -35.32
CA LYS A 368 -1.58 -16.91 -35.10
C LYS A 368 -1.09 -17.03 -33.67
N SER A 369 -0.89 -15.90 -32.99
CA SER A 369 -0.50 -15.88 -31.58
C SER A 369 -1.49 -16.60 -30.65
N GLY A 370 -2.75 -16.79 -31.05
CA GLY A 370 -3.81 -17.37 -30.22
C GLY A 370 -4.28 -16.48 -29.07
N VAL A 371 -3.81 -15.23 -29.00
CA VAL A 371 -4.18 -14.25 -27.98
C VAL A 371 -5.13 -13.22 -28.59
N ASN A 372 -6.29 -13.00 -27.97
CA ASN A 372 -7.27 -12.06 -28.49
C ASN A 372 -7.15 -10.67 -27.86
N TRP A 373 -7.66 -9.68 -28.58
CA TRP A 373 -7.87 -8.32 -28.08
C TRP A 373 -9.32 -8.14 -27.68
N THR A 374 -9.56 -7.41 -26.58
CA THR A 374 -10.89 -6.93 -26.23
C THR A 374 -11.33 -5.81 -27.17
N LYS A 375 -12.63 -5.46 -27.14
CA LYS A 375 -13.18 -4.28 -27.82
C LYS A 375 -12.54 -2.94 -27.39
N TRP A 376 -11.83 -2.94 -26.26
CA TRP A 376 -11.17 -1.76 -25.69
C TRP A 376 -9.68 -1.67 -26.03
N ASN A 377 -9.20 -2.51 -26.96
CA ASN A 377 -7.80 -2.56 -27.38
C ASN A 377 -6.83 -2.96 -26.24
N THR A 378 -7.30 -3.81 -25.32
CA THR A 378 -6.48 -4.47 -24.29
C THR A 378 -6.43 -5.97 -24.53
N ILE A 379 -5.43 -6.67 -23.98
CA ILE A 379 -5.33 -8.12 -24.10
C ILE A 379 -6.48 -8.79 -23.34
N GLN A 380 -7.14 -9.75 -24.00
CA GLN A 380 -8.20 -10.53 -23.37
C GLN A 380 -7.61 -11.57 -22.42
N THR A 381 -8.08 -11.55 -21.17
CA THR A 381 -7.75 -12.54 -20.15
C THR A 381 -8.99 -12.91 -19.36
N ASP A 382 -8.92 -14.03 -18.65
CA ASP A 382 -9.73 -14.20 -17.45
C ASP A 382 -9.42 -13.04 -16.47
N PRO A 383 -10.44 -12.40 -15.88
CA PRO A 383 -10.25 -11.22 -15.04
C PRO A 383 -9.62 -11.51 -13.68
N HIS A 384 -9.59 -12.77 -13.24
CA HIS A 384 -9.12 -13.16 -11.90
C HIS A 384 -7.85 -13.99 -11.96
N ASN A 385 -7.71 -14.91 -12.92
CA ASN A 385 -6.51 -15.74 -13.07
C ASN A 385 -5.53 -15.26 -14.15
N PHE A 386 -5.89 -14.20 -14.89
CA PHE A 386 -5.01 -13.53 -15.86
C PHE A 386 -4.55 -14.38 -17.05
N MET A 387 -5.03 -15.61 -17.20
CA MET A 387 -4.74 -16.44 -18.38
C MET A 387 -5.50 -15.91 -19.59
N THR A 388 -4.82 -15.81 -20.72
CA THR A 388 -5.40 -15.44 -22.01
C THR A 388 -6.20 -16.60 -22.61
N ASP A 389 -6.79 -16.40 -23.79
CA ASP A 389 -7.43 -17.49 -24.55
C ASP A 389 -6.42 -18.56 -25.01
N ARG A 390 -5.12 -18.23 -25.00
CA ARG A 390 -4.05 -19.19 -25.26
C ARG A 390 -3.58 -19.85 -23.97
N TYR A 391 -3.65 -21.18 -23.95
CA TYR A 391 -3.15 -22.01 -22.85
C TYR A 391 -1.69 -21.68 -22.50
N ALA A 392 -1.40 -21.61 -21.20
CA ALA A 392 -0.09 -21.26 -20.63
C ALA A 392 0.42 -19.82 -20.93
N VAL A 393 -0.43 -18.95 -21.50
CA VAL A 393 -0.10 -17.54 -21.76
C VAL A 393 -0.99 -16.66 -20.89
N PHE A 394 -0.37 -15.74 -20.17
CA PHE A 394 -0.99 -14.82 -19.22
C PHE A 394 -0.68 -13.37 -19.63
N ALA A 395 -1.46 -12.41 -19.16
CA ALA A 395 -1.18 -10.99 -19.40
C ALA A 395 -1.60 -10.12 -18.22
N GLY A 396 -0.94 -8.98 -18.05
CA GLY A 396 -1.28 -8.03 -17.00
C GLY A 396 -0.58 -6.68 -17.13
N GLY A 397 -0.87 -5.79 -16.18
CA GLY A 397 -0.50 -4.39 -16.24
C GLY A 397 -1.33 -3.61 -17.26
N ASP A 398 -0.78 -2.51 -17.76
CA ASP A 398 -1.49 -1.61 -18.68
C ASP A 398 -1.98 -2.29 -19.96
N ALA A 399 -1.31 -3.34 -20.42
CA ALA A 399 -1.72 -4.08 -21.62
C ALA A 399 -3.07 -4.79 -21.43
N GLN A 400 -3.43 -5.15 -20.19
CA GLN A 400 -4.67 -5.85 -19.84
C GLN A 400 -5.74 -4.87 -19.33
N MET A 401 -5.35 -3.89 -18.50
CA MET A 401 -6.29 -2.92 -17.91
C MET A 401 -6.57 -1.68 -18.76
N GLY A 402 -5.73 -1.40 -19.75
CA GLY A 402 -5.53 -0.05 -20.30
C GLY A 402 -4.57 0.76 -19.41
N ALA A 403 -4.17 1.96 -19.82
CA ALA A 403 -3.23 2.79 -19.05
C ALA A 403 -3.76 3.09 -17.63
N LYS A 404 -3.04 2.59 -16.62
CA LYS A 404 -3.36 2.64 -15.19
C LYS A 404 -2.17 3.17 -14.37
N THR A 405 -2.32 3.12 -13.05
CA THR A 405 -1.29 3.57 -12.12
C THR A 405 -0.23 2.47 -11.92
N ILE A 406 0.98 2.86 -11.50
CA ILE A 406 2.09 1.93 -11.27
C ILE A 406 1.72 0.89 -10.21
N ILE A 407 1.04 1.32 -9.14
CA ILE A 407 0.62 0.42 -8.05
C ILE A 407 -0.38 -0.64 -8.51
N GLU A 408 -1.30 -0.30 -9.43
CA GLU A 408 -2.22 -1.27 -10.06
C GLU A 408 -1.44 -2.26 -10.94
N CYS A 409 -0.43 -1.80 -11.67
CA CYS A 409 0.44 -2.68 -12.46
C CYS A 409 1.26 -3.64 -11.59
N VAL A 410 1.77 -3.18 -10.45
CA VAL A 410 2.48 -4.02 -9.47
C VAL A 410 1.52 -5.06 -8.88
N ALA A 411 0.30 -4.65 -8.49
CA ALA A 411 -0.73 -5.56 -8.00
C ALA A 411 -1.04 -6.68 -9.02
N GLN A 412 -1.28 -6.32 -10.29
CA GLN A 412 -1.50 -7.33 -11.32
C GLN A 412 -0.28 -8.21 -11.60
N GLY A 413 0.94 -7.67 -11.55
CA GLY A 413 2.15 -8.47 -11.64
C GLY A 413 2.24 -9.54 -10.55
N LYS A 414 1.86 -9.18 -9.31
CA LYS A 414 1.78 -10.11 -8.17
C LYS A 414 0.72 -11.20 -8.40
N LEU A 415 -0.48 -10.83 -8.83
CA LEU A 415 -1.57 -11.78 -9.10
C LEU A 415 -1.28 -12.68 -10.31
N GLY A 416 -0.65 -12.13 -11.35
CA GLY A 416 -0.16 -12.88 -12.50
C GLY A 416 0.86 -13.94 -12.10
N ALA A 417 1.84 -13.57 -11.26
CA ALA A 417 2.80 -14.53 -10.70
C ALA A 417 2.14 -15.64 -9.88
N ARG A 418 1.16 -15.30 -9.03
CA ARG A 418 0.39 -16.31 -8.27
C ARG A 418 -0.35 -17.28 -9.19
N SER A 419 -0.96 -16.77 -10.25
CA SER A 419 -1.72 -17.56 -11.23
C SER A 419 -0.81 -18.47 -12.04
N ILE A 420 0.32 -17.97 -12.52
CA ILE A 420 1.33 -18.77 -13.24
C ILE A 420 1.92 -19.84 -12.33
N HIS A 421 2.23 -19.53 -11.07
CA HIS A 421 2.74 -20.53 -10.12
C HIS A 421 1.72 -21.65 -9.89
N ALA A 422 0.44 -21.32 -9.65
CA ALA A 422 -0.63 -22.31 -9.49
C ALA A 422 -0.80 -23.18 -10.75
N PHE A 423 -0.78 -22.54 -11.93
CA PHE A 423 -0.83 -23.23 -13.22
C PHE A 423 0.32 -24.25 -13.38
N LEU A 424 1.55 -23.83 -13.09
CA LEU A 424 2.73 -24.70 -13.20
C LEU A 424 2.76 -25.84 -12.18
N ASN A 425 2.03 -25.69 -11.07
CA ASN A 425 1.79 -26.75 -10.09
C ASN A 425 0.63 -27.68 -10.46
N GLY A 426 -0.06 -27.43 -11.58
CA GLY A 426 -1.18 -28.24 -12.06
C GLY A 426 -2.52 -27.98 -11.37
N GLU A 427 -2.69 -26.82 -10.72
CA GLU A 427 -4.00 -26.42 -10.17
C GLU A 427 -5.02 -26.11 -11.29
N ASP A 428 -6.31 -26.31 -10.99
CA ASP A 428 -7.40 -25.91 -11.90
C ASP A 428 -7.56 -24.39 -11.91
N MET A 429 -7.32 -23.77 -13.07
CA MET A 429 -7.38 -22.32 -13.25
C MET A 429 -8.76 -21.71 -12.95
N LYS A 430 -9.85 -22.49 -13.02
CA LYS A 430 -11.18 -22.02 -12.60
C LYS A 430 -11.28 -21.86 -11.09
N GLU A 431 -10.70 -22.78 -10.34
CA GLU A 431 -10.67 -22.67 -8.87
C GLU A 431 -9.69 -21.58 -8.43
N VAL A 432 -8.56 -21.43 -9.14
CA VAL A 432 -7.64 -20.29 -8.93
C VAL A 432 -8.36 -18.96 -9.13
N ALA A 433 -9.12 -18.81 -10.22
CA ALA A 433 -9.91 -17.61 -10.49
C ALA A 433 -10.90 -17.31 -9.36
N ARG A 434 -11.67 -18.31 -8.93
CA ARG A 434 -12.64 -18.17 -7.83
C ARG A 434 -11.97 -17.78 -6.52
N ARG A 435 -10.84 -18.39 -6.18
CA ARG A 435 -10.08 -18.08 -4.96
C ARG A 435 -9.58 -16.63 -4.98
N LEU A 436 -8.99 -16.20 -6.10
CA LEU A 436 -8.49 -14.82 -6.26
C LEU A 436 -9.63 -13.79 -6.27
N GLU A 437 -10.78 -14.10 -6.88
CA GLU A 437 -11.98 -13.24 -6.84
C GLU A 437 -12.44 -12.98 -5.41
N ILE A 438 -12.48 -14.02 -4.56
CA ILE A 438 -12.88 -13.90 -3.15
C ILE A 438 -11.88 -13.09 -2.35
N GLU A 439 -10.58 -13.34 -2.54
CA GLU A 439 -9.50 -12.66 -1.82
C GLU A 439 -9.40 -11.16 -2.17
N GLU A 440 -9.59 -10.80 -3.45
CA GLU A 440 -9.49 -9.41 -3.93
C GLU A 440 -10.81 -8.62 -3.78
N ARG A 441 -11.85 -9.23 -3.21
CA ARG A 441 -13.13 -8.55 -2.95
C ARG A 441 -12.93 -7.50 -1.85
N LYS A 442 -13.19 -6.24 -2.20
CA LYS A 442 -13.22 -5.15 -1.22
C LYS A 442 -14.47 -5.27 -0.33
N PRO A 443 -14.31 -5.37 1.01
CA PRO A 443 -15.43 -5.28 1.93
C PRO A 443 -15.93 -3.85 2.07
N ASP A 444 -17.19 -3.69 2.45
CA ASP A 444 -17.71 -2.42 2.94
C ASP A 444 -17.23 -2.21 4.38
N LEU A 445 -16.60 -1.06 4.64
CA LEU A 445 -16.02 -0.72 5.94
C LEU A 445 -16.83 0.41 6.58
N PHE A 446 -17.33 0.19 7.79
CA PHE A 446 -18.03 1.22 8.58
C PHE A 446 -17.05 2.09 9.34
N ASP A 447 -17.30 3.40 9.39
CA ASP A 447 -16.43 4.38 10.04
C ASP A 447 -16.66 4.41 11.55
N ILE A 448 -15.80 3.69 12.25
CA ILE A 448 -15.66 3.79 13.70
C ILE A 448 -14.66 4.92 13.95
N VAL A 449 -14.97 5.87 14.84
CA VAL A 449 -14.12 7.03 15.12
C VAL A 449 -13.28 6.77 16.38
N PRO A 450 -11.97 6.48 16.29
CA PRO A 450 -11.12 6.43 17.47
C PRO A 450 -10.53 7.82 17.68
N TYR A 451 -10.95 8.54 18.72
CA TYR A 451 -10.43 9.87 18.99
C TYR A 451 -8.97 9.80 19.50
N LYS A 452 -8.06 10.45 18.77
CA LYS A 452 -6.73 10.89 19.24
C LYS A 452 -6.67 12.42 19.15
N PRO A 453 -5.79 13.09 19.91
CA PRO A 453 -5.58 14.53 19.78
C PRO A 453 -5.08 14.91 18.37
N VAL A 454 -5.43 16.14 17.99
CA VAL A 454 -5.05 16.77 16.71
C VAL A 454 -3.56 17.12 16.71
N GLU A 455 -2.84 16.66 15.70
CA GLU A 455 -1.45 16.96 15.37
C GLU A 455 -1.29 17.27 13.87
N PRO A 456 -0.70 18.43 13.50
CA PRO A 456 -0.57 18.82 12.10
C PRO A 456 0.30 17.84 11.30
N LYS A 457 -0.08 17.60 10.04
CA LYS A 457 0.67 16.74 9.12
C LYS A 457 2.07 17.27 8.86
N VAL A 458 3.05 16.36 8.88
CA VAL A 458 4.43 16.71 8.52
C VAL A 458 4.54 16.75 7.00
N LYS A 459 4.55 17.96 6.43
CA LYS A 459 4.66 18.18 4.98
C LYS A 459 6.03 17.76 4.47
N MET A 460 6.05 17.10 3.31
CA MET A 460 7.28 16.76 2.59
C MET A 460 8.06 18.04 2.30
N PRO A 461 9.34 18.14 2.71
CA PRO A 461 10.20 19.22 2.27
C PRO A 461 10.35 19.20 0.74
N MET A 462 9.97 20.28 0.08
CA MET A 462 10.03 20.42 -1.38
C MET A 462 11.09 21.45 -1.81
N LEU A 463 11.72 21.21 -2.95
CA LEU A 463 12.55 22.21 -3.61
C LEU A 463 11.69 23.44 -3.94
N PRO A 464 12.08 24.67 -3.55
CA PRO A 464 11.30 25.86 -3.85
C PRO A 464 11.09 26.07 -5.35
N TYR A 465 9.90 26.53 -5.76
CA TYR A 465 9.52 26.69 -7.19
C TYR A 465 10.55 27.48 -8.01
N GLU A 466 11.09 28.58 -7.45
CA GLU A 466 12.12 29.39 -8.12
C GLU A 466 13.40 28.62 -8.45
N LYS A 467 13.71 27.57 -7.67
CA LYS A 467 14.86 26.70 -7.88
C LYS A 467 14.54 25.48 -8.76
N ARG A 468 13.28 25.25 -9.16
CA ARG A 468 12.89 24.17 -10.09
C ARG A 468 13.07 24.57 -11.55
N LYS A 469 13.16 25.87 -11.83
CA LYS A 469 13.33 26.41 -13.18
C LYS A 469 14.64 25.94 -13.79
N ARG A 470 14.61 25.58 -15.08
CA ARG A 470 15.78 25.25 -15.91
C ARG A 470 16.65 24.09 -15.39
N ASN A 471 16.11 23.19 -14.57
CA ASN A 471 16.83 21.97 -14.16
C ASN A 471 15.86 20.82 -13.86
N PHE A 472 16.41 19.60 -13.81
CA PHE A 472 15.68 18.36 -13.58
C PHE A 472 16.07 17.71 -12.23
N ARG A 473 16.47 18.51 -11.24
CA ARG A 473 16.78 18.00 -9.89
C ARG A 473 15.50 17.47 -9.24
N ILE A 474 15.65 16.46 -8.39
CA ILE A 474 14.55 15.93 -7.58
C ILE A 474 13.87 17.04 -6.78
N ILE A 475 12.53 17.05 -6.80
CA ILE A 475 11.73 18.09 -6.14
C ILE A 475 11.39 17.71 -4.68
N GLU A 476 11.23 16.43 -4.38
CA GLU A 476 11.12 15.95 -3.01
C GLU A 476 12.50 15.86 -2.36
N MET A 477 12.69 16.57 -1.25
CA MET A 477 13.97 16.61 -0.54
C MET A 477 14.08 15.56 0.57
N GLY A 478 13.05 14.75 0.77
CA GLY A 478 13.00 13.69 1.79
C GLY A 478 12.68 14.21 3.20
N TYR A 479 12.43 13.27 4.11
CA TYR A 479 12.18 13.55 5.52
C TYR A 479 13.45 13.39 6.35
N MET A 480 13.58 14.20 7.40
CA MET A 480 14.48 13.85 8.51
C MET A 480 13.87 12.69 9.32
N GLN A 481 14.72 11.93 10.03
CA GLN A 481 14.27 10.80 10.83
C GLN A 481 13.17 11.18 11.84
N GLU A 482 13.38 12.24 12.62
CA GLU A 482 12.39 12.75 13.60
C GLU A 482 11.06 13.14 12.93
N GLN A 483 11.12 13.68 11.71
CA GLN A 483 9.92 14.05 10.95
C GLN A 483 9.13 12.82 10.51
N ALA A 484 9.82 11.78 10.04
CA ALA A 484 9.20 10.53 9.61
C ALA A 484 8.62 9.75 10.81
N GLU A 485 9.36 9.65 11.92
CA GLU A 485 8.91 9.03 13.17
C GLU A 485 7.65 9.71 13.70
N ARG A 486 7.65 11.05 13.73
CA ARG A 486 6.48 11.83 14.16
C ARG A 486 5.28 11.65 13.24
N GLU A 487 5.48 11.72 11.92
CA GLU A 487 4.39 11.54 10.95
C GLU A 487 3.79 10.14 11.03
N ALA A 488 4.62 9.11 11.20
CA ALA A 488 4.16 7.74 11.36
C ALA A 488 3.44 7.52 12.71
N GLY A 489 3.90 8.19 13.78
CA GLY A 489 3.28 8.16 15.11
C GLY A 489 1.85 8.72 15.16
N ARG A 490 1.47 9.55 14.18
CA ARG A 490 0.07 10.02 14.02
C ARG A 490 -0.90 8.91 13.62
N CYS A 491 -0.42 7.74 13.17
CA CYS A 491 -1.27 6.62 12.81
C CYS A 491 -2.24 6.26 13.95
N LEU A 492 -3.52 6.09 13.60
CA LEU A 492 -4.57 5.69 14.55
C LEU A 492 -4.50 4.20 14.91
N GLN A 493 -3.70 3.41 14.18
CA GLN A 493 -3.64 1.95 14.31
C GLN A 493 -5.05 1.34 14.21
N CYS A 494 -5.77 1.70 13.12
CA CYS A 494 -7.12 1.21 12.81
C CYS A 494 -7.15 -0.26 12.40
N VAL A 495 -6.43 -1.12 13.13
CA VAL A 495 -6.35 -2.56 12.93
C VAL A 495 -6.70 -3.23 14.25
N CYS A 496 -7.51 -4.28 14.20
CA CYS A 496 -7.76 -5.15 15.33
C CYS A 496 -6.53 -6.04 15.51
N PRO A 497 -5.85 -6.02 16.67
CA PRO A 497 -4.70 -6.89 16.92
C PRO A 497 -5.01 -8.39 16.81
N ALA A 498 -6.28 -8.77 16.97
CA ALA A 498 -6.74 -10.15 16.81
C ALA A 498 -7.15 -10.50 15.37
N ALA A 499 -7.07 -9.56 14.41
CA ALA A 499 -7.40 -9.83 13.01
C ALA A 499 -6.55 -10.99 12.45
N GLY A 500 -7.20 -11.92 11.75
CA GLY A 500 -6.60 -13.14 11.21
C GLY A 500 -6.54 -14.32 12.19
N GLN A 501 -6.71 -14.08 13.50
CA GLN A 501 -6.70 -15.12 14.55
C GLN A 501 -7.98 -15.12 15.40
N CYS A 502 -8.88 -14.18 15.15
CA CYS A 502 -10.13 -14.01 15.88
C CYS A 502 -11.15 -15.10 15.48
N ASP A 503 -11.61 -15.87 16.46
CA ASP A 503 -12.65 -16.88 16.27
C ASP A 503 -13.96 -16.27 15.74
N LEU A 504 -14.33 -15.08 16.21
CA LEU A 504 -15.50 -14.38 15.70
C LEU A 504 -15.36 -14.10 14.21
N GLN A 505 -14.20 -13.58 13.77
CA GLN A 505 -13.94 -13.32 12.36
C GLN A 505 -13.99 -14.61 11.52
N LYS A 506 -13.37 -15.68 12.00
CA LYS A 506 -13.39 -16.99 11.35
C LYS A 506 -14.82 -17.50 11.17
N TYR A 507 -15.62 -17.53 12.24
CA TYR A 507 -17.00 -18.03 12.18
C TYR A 507 -17.90 -17.13 11.35
N SER A 508 -17.67 -15.81 11.33
CA SER A 508 -18.40 -14.88 10.47
C SER A 508 -18.20 -15.19 8.99
N ILE A 509 -16.97 -15.51 8.59
CA ILE A 509 -16.65 -15.92 7.21
C ILE A 509 -17.31 -17.27 6.88
N GLU A 510 -17.15 -18.27 7.75
CA GLU A 510 -17.72 -19.62 7.57
C GLU A 510 -19.25 -19.61 7.43
N HIS A 511 -19.93 -18.68 8.11
CA HIS A 511 -21.39 -18.56 8.10
C HIS A 511 -21.93 -17.50 7.13
N GLY A 512 -21.06 -16.85 6.34
CA GLY A 512 -21.44 -15.90 5.29
C GLY A 512 -22.09 -14.63 5.82
N LEU A 513 -21.52 -14.04 6.87
CA LEU A 513 -22.00 -12.86 7.58
C LEU A 513 -21.43 -11.54 7.05
N ALA A 514 -21.24 -11.43 5.73
CA ALA A 514 -20.83 -10.19 5.10
C ALA A 514 -21.93 -9.10 5.15
N ASP A 515 -23.17 -9.48 5.47
CA ASP A 515 -24.34 -8.62 5.52
C ASP A 515 -25.12 -8.98 6.79
N ASN A 516 -25.02 -8.15 7.82
CA ASN A 516 -25.64 -8.37 9.13
C ASN A 516 -27.00 -7.66 9.19
N ARG A 517 -28.07 -8.44 9.28
CA ARG A 517 -29.46 -7.94 9.29
C ARG A 517 -29.84 -7.12 10.53
N PHE A 518 -29.00 -7.12 11.56
CA PHE A 518 -29.21 -6.39 12.80
C PHE A 518 -28.25 -5.20 12.96
N HIS A 519 -27.52 -4.84 11.91
CA HIS A 519 -26.52 -3.78 11.97
C HIS A 519 -26.46 -3.03 10.63
N ASP A 520 -27.04 -1.83 10.60
CA ASP A 520 -27.09 -0.99 9.40
C ASP A 520 -25.88 -0.02 9.34
N GLY A 521 -24.99 -0.07 10.33
CA GLY A 521 -23.76 0.72 10.40
C GLY A 521 -23.98 2.16 10.85
N GLU A 522 -25.13 2.47 11.44
CA GLU A 522 -25.43 3.78 12.00
C GLU A 522 -24.90 3.87 13.44
N PRO A 523 -24.48 5.06 13.91
CA PRO A 523 -24.04 5.25 15.31
C PRO A 523 -25.08 4.89 16.37
N SER A 524 -26.34 4.69 15.99
CA SER A 524 -27.40 4.17 16.85
C SER A 524 -27.35 2.66 17.10
N ASP A 525 -26.58 1.93 16.31
CA ASP A 525 -26.63 0.46 16.25
C ASP A 525 -25.65 -0.21 17.21
N TYR A 526 -24.70 0.55 17.75
CA TYR A 526 -23.68 0.06 18.68
C TYR A 526 -23.45 1.05 19.81
N HIS A 527 -23.04 0.54 20.96
CA HIS A 527 -22.61 1.39 22.06
C HIS A 527 -21.21 1.94 21.82
N ASP A 528 -21.03 3.23 22.13
CA ASP A 528 -19.72 3.89 22.15
C ASP A 528 -19.23 4.03 23.60
N TYR A 529 -18.36 3.10 23.99
CA TYR A 529 -17.78 3.05 25.32
C TYR A 529 -16.41 3.74 25.36
N GLU A 530 -16.12 4.45 26.45
CA GLU A 530 -14.77 4.96 26.70
C GLU A 530 -13.77 3.80 26.85
N VAL A 531 -12.64 3.92 26.15
CA VAL A 531 -11.51 2.99 26.29
C VAL A 531 -10.82 3.25 27.62
N ASP A 532 -10.67 2.20 28.42
CA ASP A 532 -10.00 2.25 29.71
C ASP A 532 -8.51 1.89 29.58
N LEU A 533 -7.68 2.92 29.68
CA LEU A 533 -6.20 2.83 29.65
C LEU A 533 -5.59 3.06 31.04
N SER A 534 -6.40 3.08 32.11
CA SER A 534 -5.95 3.48 33.44
C SER A 534 -5.09 2.41 34.16
N HIS A 535 -5.26 1.14 33.81
CA HIS A 535 -4.51 0.05 34.43
C HIS A 535 -3.12 -0.13 33.80
N SER A 536 -2.10 -0.29 34.64
CA SER A 536 -0.68 -0.24 34.22
C SER A 536 -0.21 -1.38 33.31
N PHE A 537 -0.98 -2.47 33.21
CA PHE A 537 -0.60 -3.68 32.47
C PHE A 537 -1.64 -4.14 31.45
N ILE A 538 -2.89 -3.71 31.59
CA ILE A 538 -4.02 -4.27 30.84
C ILE A 538 -4.84 -3.10 30.33
N LEU A 539 -4.98 -3.03 29.01
CA LEU A 539 -5.84 -2.07 28.33
C LEU A 539 -7.20 -2.75 28.11
N ARG A 540 -8.28 -2.00 28.35
CA ARG A 540 -9.64 -2.49 28.15
C ARG A 540 -10.38 -1.59 27.16
N ASP A 541 -10.80 -2.18 26.06
CA ASP A 541 -11.62 -1.56 25.03
C ASP A 541 -12.98 -2.28 24.99
N PRO A 542 -14.01 -1.76 25.68
CA PRO A 542 -15.31 -2.42 25.78
C PRO A 542 -16.03 -2.51 24.44
N ASN A 543 -15.73 -1.63 23.48
CA ASN A 543 -16.30 -1.63 22.12
C ASN A 543 -16.01 -2.93 21.36
N LYS A 544 -14.91 -3.62 21.71
CA LYS A 544 -14.55 -4.92 21.12
C LYS A 544 -15.16 -6.11 21.86
N CYS A 545 -15.82 -5.91 22.99
CA CYS A 545 -16.34 -7.01 23.81
C CYS A 545 -17.55 -7.66 23.13
N ILE A 546 -17.61 -8.99 23.15
CA ILE A 546 -18.78 -9.76 22.68
C ILE A 546 -19.52 -10.46 23.82
N ASN A 547 -19.26 -10.05 25.06
CA ASN A 547 -19.88 -10.61 26.26
C ASN A 547 -19.78 -12.15 26.39
N CYS A 548 -18.69 -12.74 25.89
CA CYS A 548 -18.48 -14.20 25.93
C CYS A 548 -18.13 -14.76 27.33
N THR A 549 -17.91 -13.88 28.30
CA THR A 549 -17.58 -14.18 29.73
C THR A 549 -16.32 -15.00 29.98
N GLN A 550 -15.44 -15.19 28.98
CA GLN A 550 -14.19 -15.95 29.19
C GLN A 550 -13.26 -15.27 30.18
N CYS A 551 -13.12 -13.94 30.12
CA CYS A 551 -12.34 -13.16 31.07
C CYS A 551 -12.91 -13.21 32.51
N VAL A 552 -14.24 -13.21 32.66
CA VAL A 552 -14.93 -13.38 33.95
C VAL A 552 -14.58 -14.74 34.54
N ARG A 553 -14.80 -15.82 33.77
CA ARG A 553 -14.55 -17.20 34.22
C ARG A 553 -13.09 -17.44 34.56
N VAL A 554 -12.13 -17.02 33.73
CA VAL A 554 -10.71 -17.23 34.06
C VAL A 554 -10.30 -16.44 35.30
N CYS A 555 -10.82 -15.22 35.49
CA CYS A 555 -10.49 -14.38 36.63
C CYS A 555 -11.06 -14.94 37.95
N HIS A 556 -12.29 -15.45 37.93
CA HIS A 556 -12.95 -16.06 39.09
C HIS A 556 -12.51 -17.52 39.33
N ASP A 557 -12.66 -18.40 38.34
CA ASP A 557 -12.53 -19.85 38.51
C ASP A 557 -11.08 -20.34 38.52
N VAL A 558 -10.18 -19.65 37.82
CA VAL A 558 -8.79 -20.11 37.62
C VAL A 558 -7.80 -19.31 38.44
N ILE A 559 -7.86 -17.97 38.35
CA ILE A 559 -6.90 -17.11 39.05
C ILE A 559 -7.38 -16.79 40.48
N GLY A 560 -8.68 -16.52 40.68
CA GLY A 560 -9.30 -16.24 41.99
C GLY A 560 -9.66 -14.78 42.34
N PRO A 561 -9.04 -13.72 41.76
CA PRO A 561 -9.35 -12.32 42.11
C PRO A 561 -10.75 -11.81 41.78
N ASP A 562 -11.50 -12.51 40.92
CA ASP A 562 -12.89 -12.15 40.56
C ASP A 562 -13.12 -10.66 40.21
N CYS A 563 -12.20 -10.08 39.44
CA CYS A 563 -12.22 -8.64 39.14
C CYS A 563 -13.21 -8.24 38.06
N TYR A 564 -13.82 -9.20 37.35
CA TYR A 564 -14.74 -8.94 36.23
C TYR A 564 -16.10 -9.62 36.46
N GLY A 565 -17.17 -8.94 36.09
CA GLY A 565 -18.53 -9.48 36.10
C GLY A 565 -19.37 -8.96 34.94
N MET A 566 -20.58 -9.50 34.77
CA MET A 566 -21.58 -8.96 33.85
C MET A 566 -22.48 -7.98 34.59
N PHE A 567 -22.58 -6.75 34.08
CA PHE A 567 -23.40 -5.68 34.63
C PHE A 567 -24.35 -5.15 33.56
N GLY A 568 -25.52 -4.66 33.95
CA GLY A 568 -26.57 -4.22 33.01
C GLY A 568 -27.66 -5.26 32.76
N LYS A 569 -28.57 -4.97 31.82
CA LYS A 569 -29.68 -5.86 31.43
C LYS A 569 -29.94 -5.75 29.93
N GLY A 570 -30.31 -6.87 29.30
CA GLY A 570 -30.67 -6.88 27.88
C GLY A 570 -29.48 -6.48 27.02
N PHE A 571 -29.70 -5.56 26.07
CA PHE A 571 -28.66 -5.04 25.19
C PHE A 571 -27.63 -4.13 25.90
N ASP A 572 -27.95 -3.61 27.09
CA ASP A 572 -27.03 -2.77 27.87
C ASP A 572 -26.07 -3.61 28.73
N THR A 573 -25.98 -4.92 28.50
CA THR A 573 -25.16 -5.81 29.34
C THR A 573 -23.70 -5.72 28.93
N ILE A 574 -22.81 -5.41 29.87
CA ILE A 574 -21.37 -5.29 29.63
C ILE A 574 -20.57 -6.14 30.61
N VAL A 575 -19.43 -6.64 30.15
CA VAL A 575 -18.40 -7.15 31.06
C VAL A 575 -17.60 -5.97 31.62
N ALA A 576 -17.67 -5.74 32.93
CA ALA A 576 -16.99 -4.64 33.62
C ALA A 576 -16.44 -5.10 34.97
N THR A 577 -15.70 -4.21 35.64
CA THR A 577 -15.30 -4.37 37.05
C THR A 577 -16.48 -4.02 37.97
N PRO A 578 -16.46 -4.44 39.25
CA PRO A 578 -17.42 -3.96 40.24
C PRO A 578 -17.46 -2.42 40.27
N PHE A 579 -18.66 -1.84 40.16
CA PHE A 579 -18.87 -0.39 40.08
C PHE A 579 -18.23 0.31 38.87
N ASN A 580 -17.76 -0.45 37.87
CA ASN A 580 -17.09 0.07 36.66
C ASN A 580 -15.91 1.01 36.98
N VAL A 581 -15.15 0.69 38.03
CA VAL A 581 -13.90 1.40 38.38
C VAL A 581 -12.72 0.86 37.57
N SER A 582 -11.60 1.59 37.59
CA SER A 582 -10.36 1.10 36.99
C SER A 582 -10.02 -0.29 37.53
N LEU A 583 -9.51 -1.18 36.66
CA LEU A 583 -8.95 -2.45 37.10
C LEU A 583 -7.81 -2.25 38.13
N HIS A 584 -7.17 -1.07 38.13
CA HIS A 584 -6.13 -0.71 39.10
C HIS A 584 -6.68 -0.62 40.53
N ASP A 585 -7.96 -0.29 40.67
CA ASP A 585 -8.63 -0.12 41.95
C ASP A 585 -9.37 -1.38 42.40
N THR A 586 -9.05 -2.53 41.78
CA THR A 586 -9.59 -3.86 42.11
C THR A 586 -8.49 -4.78 42.65
N ASP A 587 -8.85 -6.00 43.06
CA ASP A 587 -7.89 -7.03 43.50
C ASP A 587 -7.07 -7.65 42.34
N CYS A 588 -7.00 -6.98 41.19
CA CYS A 588 -6.29 -7.45 40.00
C CYS A 588 -4.79 -7.62 40.28
N VAL A 589 -4.31 -8.85 40.11
CA VAL A 589 -2.89 -9.18 40.25
C VAL A 589 -2.08 -9.01 38.95
N SER A 590 -2.68 -8.45 37.90
CA SER A 590 -2.04 -8.20 36.60
C SER A 590 -1.44 -9.45 35.91
N CYS A 591 -2.01 -10.64 36.14
CA CYS A 591 -1.51 -11.90 35.57
C CYS A 591 -1.69 -12.03 34.04
N GLY A 592 -2.56 -11.22 33.43
CA GLY A 592 -2.82 -11.26 31.98
C GLY A 592 -3.66 -12.46 31.50
N ALA A 593 -4.13 -13.34 32.37
CA ALA A 593 -4.96 -14.50 31.97
C ALA A 593 -6.24 -14.08 31.23
N CYS A 594 -6.85 -12.96 31.63
CA CYS A 594 -8.02 -12.40 30.95
C CYS A 594 -7.71 -11.92 29.53
N VAL A 595 -6.48 -11.45 29.27
CA VAL A 595 -6.00 -11.06 27.93
C VAL A 595 -5.82 -12.31 27.07
N GLN A 596 -5.20 -13.37 27.62
CA GLN A 596 -4.95 -14.61 26.88
C GLN A 596 -6.22 -15.32 26.40
N VAL A 597 -7.29 -15.25 27.19
CA VAL A 597 -8.58 -15.87 26.82
C VAL A 597 -9.51 -14.92 26.06
N CYS A 598 -9.12 -13.66 25.81
CA CYS A 598 -9.99 -12.70 25.12
C CYS A 598 -9.99 -12.98 23.60
N PRO A 599 -11.12 -13.41 23.01
CA PRO A 599 -11.13 -13.83 21.61
C PRO A 599 -11.16 -12.67 20.61
N THR A 600 -11.50 -11.45 21.08
CA THR A 600 -11.70 -10.27 20.24
C THR A 600 -10.69 -9.15 20.48
N GLY A 601 -9.75 -9.34 21.43
CA GLY A 601 -8.80 -8.29 21.81
C GLY A 601 -9.44 -7.10 22.53
N SER A 602 -10.59 -7.28 23.19
CA SER A 602 -11.16 -6.28 24.10
C SER A 602 -10.30 -6.05 25.35
N LEU A 603 -9.57 -7.07 25.78
CA LEU A 603 -8.54 -6.98 26.81
C LEU A 603 -7.19 -7.25 26.14
N MET A 604 -6.23 -6.34 26.34
CA MET A 604 -4.90 -6.41 25.74
C MET A 604 -3.84 -6.11 26.78
N MET A 605 -2.63 -6.65 26.59
CA MET A 605 -1.48 -6.20 27.37
C MET A 605 -1.08 -4.80 26.92
N ALA A 606 -0.82 -3.90 27.86
CA ALA A 606 -0.26 -2.59 27.55
C ALA A 606 1.18 -2.75 27.02
N GLU A 607 1.53 -2.11 25.91
CA GLU A 607 2.93 -2.01 25.48
C GLU A 607 3.74 -1.24 26.53
N ARG A 608 4.89 -1.79 26.92
CA ARG A 608 5.79 -1.14 27.87
C ARG A 608 7.18 -1.00 27.26
N THR A 609 7.66 0.23 27.17
CA THR A 609 9.10 0.49 27.06
C THR A 609 9.67 0.41 28.47
N LEU A 610 10.24 -0.75 28.83
CA LEU A 610 10.86 -0.96 30.14
C LEU A 610 12.14 -0.11 30.26
N HIS A 611 12.03 1.03 30.93
CA HIS A 611 13.19 1.86 31.29
C HIS A 611 13.76 1.51 32.68
N ARG A 612 12.94 0.89 33.53
CA ARG A 612 13.24 0.56 34.92
C ARG A 612 12.48 -0.70 35.34
N TYR A 613 13.12 -1.55 36.14
CA TYR A 613 12.48 -2.69 36.78
C TYR A 613 12.24 -2.35 38.25
N ALA A 614 10.98 -2.42 38.67
CA ALA A 614 10.58 -2.24 40.06
C ALA A 614 9.81 -3.49 40.50
N PHE A 615 10.26 -4.12 41.57
CA PHE A 615 9.60 -5.30 42.14
C PHE A 615 8.74 -4.88 43.33
N ALA A 616 7.42 -4.99 43.19
CA ALA A 616 6.47 -4.81 44.29
C ALA A 616 6.43 -6.11 45.12
N LEU A 617 7.28 -6.17 46.13
CA LEU A 617 7.51 -7.38 46.94
C LEU A 617 6.30 -7.77 47.79
N ASP A 618 5.49 -6.78 48.13
CA ASP A 618 4.20 -6.92 48.80
C ASP A 618 3.13 -7.62 47.95
N ARG A 619 3.26 -7.59 46.62
CA ARG A 619 2.33 -8.25 45.68
C ARG A 619 2.80 -9.61 45.18
N CYS A 620 4.05 -9.99 45.48
CA CYS A 620 4.60 -11.27 45.05
C CYS A 620 3.93 -12.42 45.82
N ILE A 621 3.28 -13.34 45.11
CA ILE A 621 2.66 -14.54 45.70
C ILE A 621 3.59 -15.76 45.72
N PHE A 622 4.87 -15.58 45.39
CA PHE A 622 5.88 -16.64 45.35
C PHE A 622 5.55 -17.79 44.37
N CYS A 623 4.92 -17.50 43.22
CA CYS A 623 4.56 -18.52 42.23
C CYS A 623 5.74 -19.11 41.45
N GLY A 624 6.89 -18.42 41.38
CA GLY A 624 8.08 -18.87 40.64
C GLY A 624 8.06 -18.57 39.14
N ASP A 625 6.92 -18.19 38.56
CA ASP A 625 6.77 -17.97 37.11
C ASP A 625 7.80 -16.98 36.55
N CYS A 626 8.09 -15.90 37.26
CA CYS A 626 9.06 -14.89 36.83
C CYS A 626 10.50 -15.43 36.73
N VAL A 627 10.84 -16.46 37.50
CA VAL A 627 12.13 -17.17 37.42
C VAL A 627 12.13 -18.11 36.21
N GLU A 628 11.06 -18.86 36.01
CA GLU A 628 10.95 -19.82 34.89
C GLU A 628 10.92 -19.12 33.53
N VAL A 629 10.17 -18.02 33.39
CA VAL A 629 10.03 -17.31 32.12
C VAL A 629 11.21 -16.40 31.81
N CYS A 630 12.14 -16.20 32.74
CA CYS A 630 13.27 -15.31 32.52
C CYS A 630 14.27 -15.94 31.52
N PRO A 631 14.38 -15.41 30.29
CA PRO A 631 15.23 -16.01 29.25
C PRO A 631 16.72 -15.87 29.56
N HIS A 632 17.07 -14.98 30.49
CA HIS A 632 18.44 -14.65 30.86
C HIS A 632 18.84 -15.18 32.25
N GLY A 633 17.93 -15.81 33.00
CA GLY A 633 18.23 -16.25 34.37
C GLY A 633 18.56 -15.11 35.34
N ALA A 634 18.07 -13.90 35.05
CA ALA A 634 18.26 -12.72 35.89
C ALA A 634 17.57 -12.85 37.27
N LEU A 635 16.63 -13.79 37.40
CA LEU A 635 15.95 -14.15 38.64
C LEU A 635 16.24 -15.62 38.95
N GLY A 636 16.31 -15.96 40.24
CA GLY A 636 16.56 -17.33 40.70
C GLY A 636 15.82 -17.62 41.99
N GLU A 637 15.38 -18.85 42.16
CA GLU A 637 14.76 -19.31 43.41
C GLU A 637 15.81 -19.44 44.51
N THR A 638 15.46 -19.00 45.72
CA THR A 638 16.29 -19.22 46.90
C THR A 638 15.79 -20.44 47.68
N PRO A 639 16.64 -21.12 48.49
CA PRO A 639 16.22 -22.24 49.32
C PRO A 639 15.19 -21.89 50.41
N ASN A 640 14.91 -20.60 50.60
CA ASN A 640 13.96 -20.11 51.59
C ASN A 640 12.63 -19.81 50.86
N PHE A 641 11.75 -20.81 50.81
CA PHE A 641 10.44 -20.72 50.14
C PHE A 641 9.57 -19.55 50.66
N GLU A 642 9.84 -19.07 51.88
CA GLU A 642 9.07 -17.99 52.51
C GLU A 642 9.65 -16.59 52.30
N LEU A 643 10.86 -16.44 51.72
CA LEU A 643 11.54 -15.14 51.65
C LEU A 643 12.53 -15.08 50.48
N SER A 644 12.19 -14.35 49.41
CA SER A 644 13.15 -13.99 48.36
C SER A 644 14.13 -12.86 48.75
N PHE A 645 14.12 -12.37 50.00
CA PHE A 645 15.17 -11.47 50.56
C PHE A 645 15.26 -11.60 52.09
N PHE A 646 16.40 -11.19 52.66
CA PHE A 646 16.76 -11.31 54.08
C PHE A 646 16.09 -10.32 55.05
N ASN A 647 15.11 -9.52 54.62
CA ASN A 647 14.30 -8.76 55.56
C ASN A 647 12.81 -8.80 55.16
N ARG A 648 11.93 -8.74 56.17
CA ARG A 648 10.47 -8.80 56.02
C ARG A 648 9.85 -7.47 55.59
N PHE A 649 10.66 -6.42 55.44
CA PHE A 649 10.26 -5.04 55.14
C PHE A 649 11.35 -4.37 54.29
N GLY A 650 11.44 -4.78 53.03
CA GLY A 650 12.48 -4.35 52.09
C GLY A 650 11.92 -3.29 51.14
N PRO A 651 12.63 -2.18 50.89
CA PRO A 651 12.22 -1.20 49.88
C PRO A 651 12.22 -1.84 48.48
N ASP A 652 11.34 -1.37 47.60
CA ASP A 652 11.24 -1.78 46.20
C ASP A 652 12.63 -1.83 45.55
N VAL A 653 13.03 -3.01 45.06
CA VAL A 653 14.28 -3.13 44.32
C VAL A 653 14.07 -2.46 42.96
N THR A 654 14.78 -1.36 42.77
CA THR A 654 14.81 -0.60 41.53
C THR A 654 16.11 -0.90 40.80
N LEU A 655 16.01 -1.41 39.58
CA LEU A 655 17.16 -1.56 38.69
C LEU A 655 16.96 -0.66 37.47
N GLU A 656 17.94 0.19 37.18
CA GLU A 656 17.97 0.96 35.94
C GLU A 656 18.54 0.10 34.80
N LYS A 657 18.21 0.45 33.55
CA LYS A 657 18.68 -0.29 32.37
C LYS A 657 20.21 -0.42 32.30
N GLY A 658 20.95 0.56 32.82
CA GLY A 658 22.41 0.54 32.91
C GLY A 658 22.95 -0.47 33.94
N ASP A 659 22.21 -0.68 35.04
CA ASP A 659 22.61 -1.61 36.10
C ASP A 659 22.50 -3.07 35.64
N LEU A 660 21.50 -3.39 34.83
CA LEU A 660 21.31 -4.73 34.27
C LEU A 660 22.38 -5.12 33.26
N ALA A 661 22.90 -4.16 32.49
CA ALA A 661 23.96 -4.40 31.51
C ALA A 661 25.31 -4.73 32.17
N THR A 662 25.46 -4.41 33.46
CA THR A 662 26.68 -4.64 34.25
C THR A 662 26.49 -5.67 35.36
N ALA A 663 25.28 -6.23 35.49
CA ALA A 663 24.97 -7.25 36.47
C ALA A 663 25.72 -8.54 36.15
N PRO A 664 26.39 -9.17 37.14
CA PRO A 664 27.06 -10.44 36.93
C PRO A 664 26.07 -11.54 36.51
N ASP A 665 26.38 -12.25 35.42
CA ASP A 665 25.63 -13.43 34.97
C ASP A 665 25.68 -14.54 36.02
N TYR A 666 24.57 -14.76 36.73
CA TYR A 666 24.40 -15.93 37.56
C TYR A 666 23.56 -16.96 36.81
N LEU A 667 24.22 -17.85 36.06
CA LEU A 667 23.55 -19.02 35.50
C LEU A 667 22.95 -19.84 36.65
N VAL A 668 21.66 -20.20 36.52
CA VAL A 668 20.79 -20.95 37.47
C VAL A 668 21.41 -22.27 38.00
N ARG A 669 22.56 -22.72 37.47
CA ARG A 669 23.28 -23.93 37.90
C ARG A 669 24.59 -23.68 38.64
N GLN A 670 25.05 -22.44 38.81
CA GLN A 670 26.22 -22.16 39.64
C GLN A 670 25.79 -22.02 41.10
N ARG A 671 25.99 -23.08 41.89
CA ARG A 671 25.87 -23.00 43.36
C ARG A 671 26.71 -21.81 43.84
N LEU A 672 26.08 -20.84 44.50
CA LEU A 672 26.79 -19.81 45.25
C LEU A 672 27.86 -20.49 46.12
N PRO A 673 29.14 -20.08 46.02
CA PRO A 673 30.18 -20.64 46.85
C PRO A 673 29.82 -20.34 48.31
N ARG A 674 29.58 -21.39 49.10
CA ARG A 674 29.43 -21.25 50.55
C ARG A 674 30.73 -20.64 51.08
N GLY A 675 30.64 -19.41 51.57
CA GLY A 675 31.74 -18.78 52.30
C GLY A 675 32.23 -19.72 53.39
N LYS A 676 33.54 -20.00 53.41
CA LYS A 676 34.15 -20.72 54.52
C LYS A 676 34.29 -19.74 55.70
N LYS A 677 33.45 -19.99 56.70
CA LYS A 677 33.41 -19.43 58.07
C LYS A 677 32.97 -17.99 58.20
#